data_AF-A0A3Q2CX17-F1
#
_entry.id   AF-A0A3Q2CX17-F1
#
_cell.length_a   1.000
_cell.length_b   1.000
_cell.length_c   1.000
_cell.angle_alpha   90.00
_cell.angle_beta   90.00
_cell.angle_gamma   90.00
#
_symmetry.space_group_name_H-M   'P 1'
#
loop_
_entity.id
_entity.type
_entity.pdbx_description
1 polymer ?
#
loop_
_entity_poly.entity_id
_entity_poly.type
_entity_poly.pdbx_seq_one_letter_code
_entity_poly.pdbx_strand_id
1 'polypeptide(L)'
;MSVFLQCPPRSQQFRCHLLVALTSVLICSSCAGSRSRASLDFLDLLLQVAQDTSDHHGDSSPLCLRNTAAECLREMEASCPGLLSQRLELLGGLRQQETSRLHQAYAGLQVLVLRNAVLHLTKESGAGAAQLKALLGGPSCADQDVFQMDANDPAVQASLVLGPMGRVPTLPTGPDCKELRSILSSLLEESYLLSPLCQAALLHRLIEVVAMAPGIPPAIFRAQLLRLLGTNQVALLHVTLLMKCAFTDSLFSAEDEAFLLKRLLVLSQHPVLSASERLFYMDCILHFPENRPISCGDSDEALPVLLTPQLASILLPTVLNDSATLLARLHLQALVFLEDGEEEGGGGLAYIYDLLGALLHMVDRGGSRDLVVTFFRAAFLFLLYFHHVERYSARLSQQLCQLYLQHPLLAPHILNLADRTQDHLPESDWAVGLLQGLQRAITGAPGGQLTLPDLSCHLKVLSRAAEEGNISPCSTLRFLSAVFTSSLLCSGSNWCLGNGVLGVCRRVLLHPSLDSLFGPLADVLLHLACNYGDSDIQDHARLYFSLLTTLSREKLSAVLQGAAEGQVKKRALSCVMAESEGLTNALSVHQTDRAVLRLTEAGPGPLQEADADEDVGDGALQRYRSQFSQTGFASLVPLRYRLTLMEPHQPLFEQLFSIRLHFRLTDHHYHPLPDASVPLLHRQRPPPELTLTLQPRRPHPTTIRVAAIFTAKDGLTWHSDMPDLHVAFQQTFLPLPVPSTWSRASRVAVFEALWEEAESEAGVWAVSLFCCQLGEAHLKALLQTHFLPFLLSDSSLEDGFRVLWFLPPRSHVLLKISREDDATLFKMATDDRQLLPHINDYLLEVTSTAAIRQLGSEPEHRS
;
A
#
# COMPACT_ATOMS: atom_id res chain seq x y z
N MET A 1 22.99 2.55 -26.00
CA MET A 1 24.40 2.87 -25.73
C MET A 1 24.87 4.15 -26.43
N SER A 2 24.50 4.39 -27.69
CA SER A 2 24.82 5.62 -28.44
C SER A 2 24.46 6.93 -27.69
N VAL A 3 23.32 6.97 -27.01
CA VAL A 3 22.85 8.16 -26.26
C VAL A 3 23.79 8.55 -25.12
N PHE A 4 24.35 7.59 -24.36
CA PHE A 4 25.29 7.89 -23.26
C PHE A 4 26.62 8.43 -23.77
N LEU A 5 27.10 7.91 -24.91
CA LEU A 5 28.33 8.39 -25.57
C LEU A 5 28.16 9.76 -26.23
N GLN A 6 26.94 10.10 -26.66
CA GLN A 6 26.60 11.40 -27.26
C GLN A 6 26.37 12.49 -26.20
N CYS A 7 26.25 12.13 -24.92
CA CYS A 7 26.06 13.10 -23.84
C CYS A 7 27.37 13.87 -23.56
N PRO A 8 27.34 15.21 -23.50
CA PRO A 8 28.53 15.98 -23.18
C PRO A 8 29.06 15.61 -21.78
N PRO A 9 30.39 15.52 -21.58
CA PRO A 9 30.99 15.16 -20.28
C PRO A 9 30.65 16.16 -19.15
N ARG A 10 30.18 17.36 -19.50
CA ARG A 10 29.74 18.39 -18.55
C ARG A 10 28.36 18.14 -17.95
N SER A 11 27.49 17.33 -18.56
CA SER A 11 26.12 17.07 -18.06
C SER A 11 26.05 15.82 -17.17
N GLN A 12 26.82 15.80 -16.08
CA GLN A 12 27.01 14.61 -15.25
C GLN A 12 25.74 14.14 -14.53
N GLN A 13 24.89 15.06 -14.02
CA GLN A 13 23.61 14.69 -13.41
C GLN A 13 22.71 13.93 -14.40
N PHE A 14 22.64 14.41 -15.65
CA PHE A 14 21.90 13.72 -16.70
C PHE A 14 22.49 12.34 -17.00
N ARG A 15 23.82 12.21 -17.02
CA ARG A 15 24.49 10.91 -17.21
C ARG A 15 24.21 9.95 -16.06
N CYS A 16 24.20 10.42 -14.81
CA CYS A 16 23.80 9.62 -13.65
C CYS A 16 22.35 9.13 -13.79
N HIS A 17 21.41 10.03 -14.08
CA HIS A 17 20.00 9.66 -14.27
C HIS A 17 19.80 8.70 -15.45
N LEU A 18 20.58 8.85 -16.53
CA LEU A 18 20.54 7.96 -17.67
C LEU A 18 21.04 6.55 -17.31
N LEU A 19 22.11 6.42 -16.52
CA LEU A 19 22.58 5.13 -16.02
C LEU A 19 21.50 4.43 -15.17
N VAL A 20 20.86 5.17 -14.25
CA VAL A 20 19.79 4.64 -13.38
C VAL A 20 18.54 4.26 -14.17
N ALA A 21 18.15 5.06 -15.15
CA ALA A 21 17.01 4.76 -16.01
C ALA A 21 17.28 3.51 -16.84
N LEU A 22 18.47 3.38 -17.42
CA LEU A 22 18.87 2.21 -18.20
C LEU A 22 18.95 0.94 -17.35
N THR A 23 19.52 0.99 -16.13
CA THR A 23 19.50 -0.17 -15.22
C THR A 23 18.08 -0.58 -14.87
N SER A 24 17.22 0.38 -14.52
CA SER A 24 15.82 0.10 -14.16
C SER A 24 15.05 -0.54 -15.30
N VAL A 25 15.21 -0.03 -16.53
CA VAL A 25 14.59 -0.62 -17.73
C VAL A 25 15.11 -2.05 -17.96
N LEU A 26 16.41 -2.29 -17.84
CA LEU A 26 16.99 -3.63 -18.05
C LEU A 26 16.56 -4.65 -16.99
N ILE A 27 16.41 -4.22 -15.74
CA ILE A 27 15.92 -5.07 -14.64
C ILE A 27 14.42 -5.39 -14.85
N CYS A 28 13.59 -4.37 -15.11
CA CYS A 28 12.14 -4.55 -15.28
C CYS A 28 11.74 -5.33 -16.54
N SER A 29 12.59 -5.33 -17.58
CA SER A 29 12.30 -5.99 -18.86
C SER A 29 12.71 -7.47 -18.92
N SER A 30 13.17 -8.07 -17.82
CA SER A 30 13.77 -9.44 -17.76
C SER A 30 14.99 -9.67 -18.66
N CYS A 31 15.42 -8.65 -19.42
CA CYS A 31 16.56 -8.70 -20.34
C CYS A 31 17.92 -8.87 -19.64
N ALA A 32 17.99 -8.58 -18.34
CA ALA A 32 19.15 -8.82 -17.49
C ALA A 32 19.34 -10.33 -17.20
N GLY A 33 18.25 -11.07 -16.98
CA GLY A 33 18.30 -12.53 -16.77
C GLY A 33 18.57 -13.31 -18.05
N SER A 34 18.13 -12.78 -19.21
CA SER A 34 18.32 -13.42 -20.52
C SER A 34 19.67 -13.11 -21.18
N ARG A 35 20.58 -12.37 -20.50
CA ARG A 35 21.90 -11.93 -21.01
C ARG A 35 21.88 -11.42 -22.46
N SER A 36 20.91 -10.55 -22.76
CA SER A 36 20.85 -9.91 -24.08
C SER A 36 22.16 -9.18 -24.39
N ARG A 37 22.56 -9.07 -25.67
CA ARG A 37 23.76 -8.31 -26.07
C ARG A 37 23.77 -6.88 -25.52
N ALA A 38 22.60 -6.24 -25.47
CA ALA A 38 22.42 -4.92 -24.88
C ALA A 38 22.74 -4.87 -23.37
N SER A 39 22.45 -5.94 -22.63
CA SER A 39 22.78 -6.05 -21.20
C SER A 39 24.28 -6.23 -20.96
N LEU A 40 24.97 -7.00 -21.82
CA LEU A 40 26.42 -7.18 -21.77
C LEU A 40 27.16 -5.89 -22.14
N ASP A 41 26.75 -5.23 -23.24
CA ASP A 41 27.33 -3.96 -23.68
C ASP A 41 27.15 -2.86 -22.59
N PHE A 42 26.03 -2.89 -21.88
CA PHE A 42 25.78 -1.96 -20.78
C PHE A 42 26.55 -2.31 -19.51
N LEU A 43 26.71 -3.60 -19.19
CA LEU A 43 27.55 -4.05 -18.09
C LEU A 43 29.01 -3.63 -18.30
N ASP A 44 29.52 -3.79 -19.53
CA ASP A 44 30.86 -3.34 -19.90
C ASP A 44 30.99 -1.82 -19.79
N LEU A 45 29.96 -1.06 -20.20
CA LEU A 45 29.93 0.39 -20.00
C LEU A 45 29.99 0.77 -18.51
N LEU A 46 29.21 0.12 -17.65
CA LEU A 46 29.21 0.38 -16.21
C LEU A 46 30.57 0.04 -15.58
N LEU A 47 31.20 -1.06 -15.98
CA LEU A 47 32.54 -1.45 -15.54
C LEU A 47 33.61 -0.45 -16.00
N GLN A 48 33.52 0.03 -17.25
CA GLN A 48 34.41 1.08 -17.77
C GLN A 48 34.27 2.38 -16.97
N VAL A 49 33.03 2.81 -16.71
CA VAL A 49 32.76 4.03 -15.93
C VAL A 49 33.23 3.88 -14.48
N ALA A 50 33.09 2.70 -13.87
CA ALA A 50 33.60 2.45 -12.51
C ALA A 50 35.15 2.47 -12.45
N GLN A 51 35.81 1.92 -13.47
CA GLN A 51 37.27 1.86 -13.60
C GLN A 51 37.91 3.18 -14.03
N ASP A 52 37.14 4.17 -14.43
CA ASP A 52 37.67 5.44 -14.91
C ASP A 52 38.34 6.22 -13.76
N THR A 53 39.67 6.10 -13.64
CA THR A 53 40.49 6.78 -12.63
C THR A 53 40.99 8.14 -13.11
N SER A 54 40.30 8.80 -14.06
CA SER A 54 40.67 10.14 -14.53
C SER A 54 40.41 11.23 -13.48
N ASP A 55 40.87 11.04 -12.25
CA ASP A 55 40.82 11.96 -11.11
C ASP A 55 42.08 12.85 -11.10
N HIS A 56 42.43 13.48 -12.23
CA HIS A 56 43.64 14.30 -12.32
C HIS A 56 43.46 15.78 -11.97
N HIS A 57 42.24 16.26 -11.73
CA HIS A 57 42.03 17.64 -11.27
C HIS A 57 40.81 17.73 -10.36
N GLY A 58 41.01 17.64 -9.04
CA GLY A 58 40.30 18.32 -7.93
C GLY A 58 38.77 18.51 -7.90
N ASP A 59 38.02 18.12 -8.92
CA ASP A 59 36.59 18.34 -9.04
C ASP A 59 35.87 17.14 -8.42
N SER A 60 34.89 17.40 -7.57
CA SER A 60 34.03 16.39 -6.93
C SER A 60 33.05 15.70 -7.89
N SER A 61 33.13 16.06 -9.16
CA SER A 61 32.14 15.84 -10.21
C SER A 61 32.21 14.44 -10.86
N PRO A 62 33.39 13.87 -11.24
CA PRO A 62 33.48 12.51 -11.79
C PRO A 62 33.19 11.42 -10.74
N LEU A 63 33.37 11.70 -9.44
CA LEU A 63 33.07 10.79 -8.34
C LEU A 63 31.59 10.40 -8.28
N CYS A 64 30.67 11.34 -8.56
CA CYS A 64 29.23 11.05 -8.56
C CYS A 64 28.84 10.04 -9.64
N LEU A 65 29.47 10.12 -10.82
CA LEU A 65 29.20 9.21 -11.94
C LEU A 65 29.71 7.80 -11.63
N ARG A 66 30.93 7.69 -11.10
CA ARG A 66 31.53 6.42 -10.65
C ARG A 66 30.70 5.77 -9.54
N ASN A 67 30.24 6.56 -8.56
CA ASN A 67 29.33 6.07 -7.52
C ASN A 67 28.04 5.52 -8.11
N THR A 68 27.41 6.27 -9.03
CA THR A 68 26.16 5.87 -9.67
C THR A 68 26.35 4.58 -10.47
N ALA A 69 27.49 4.42 -11.16
CA ALA A 69 27.83 3.19 -11.85
C ALA A 69 28.01 2.01 -10.88
N ALA A 70 28.69 2.20 -9.75
CA ALA A 70 28.85 1.16 -8.72
C ALA A 70 27.51 0.75 -8.07
N GLU A 71 26.61 1.70 -7.80
CA GLU A 71 25.25 1.43 -7.33
C GLU A 71 24.44 0.66 -8.39
N CYS A 72 24.54 1.08 -9.65
CA CYS A 72 23.92 0.40 -10.80
C CYS A 72 24.39 -1.06 -10.93
N LEU A 73 25.70 -1.31 -10.79
CA LEU A 73 26.27 -2.67 -10.79
C LEU A 73 25.76 -3.49 -9.60
N ARG A 74 25.58 -2.87 -8.43
CA ARG A 74 25.06 -3.54 -7.23
C ARG A 74 23.60 -3.96 -7.42
N GLU A 75 22.77 -3.09 -7.97
CA GLU A 75 21.36 -3.39 -8.27
C GLU A 75 21.21 -4.47 -9.35
N MET A 76 22.08 -4.47 -10.36
CA MET A 76 22.13 -5.53 -11.37
C MET A 76 22.52 -6.88 -10.76
N GLU A 77 23.52 -6.91 -9.88
CA GLU A 77 23.92 -8.13 -9.17
C GLU A 77 22.85 -8.60 -8.15
N ALA A 78 22.12 -7.69 -7.51
CA ALA A 78 21.02 -8.03 -6.62
C ALA A 78 19.82 -8.64 -7.37
N SER A 79 19.55 -8.14 -8.57
CA SER A 79 18.46 -8.61 -9.43
C SER A 79 18.82 -9.88 -10.22
N CYS A 80 20.09 -10.04 -10.57
CA CYS A 80 20.64 -11.15 -11.36
C CYS A 80 21.91 -11.70 -10.65
N PRO A 81 21.75 -12.54 -9.63
CA PRO A 81 22.85 -13.03 -8.79
C PRO A 81 23.84 -13.84 -9.63
N GLY A 82 25.15 -13.57 -9.45
CA GLY A 82 26.25 -14.27 -10.13
C GLY A 82 26.75 -13.59 -11.41
N LEU A 83 26.17 -12.46 -11.82
CA LEU A 83 26.56 -11.71 -13.03
C LEU A 83 28.03 -11.26 -13.00
N LEU A 84 28.50 -10.80 -11.84
CA LEU A 84 29.85 -10.26 -11.65
C LEU A 84 30.83 -11.24 -10.98
N SER A 85 30.44 -12.51 -10.80
CA SER A 85 31.22 -13.53 -10.08
C SER A 85 32.67 -13.66 -10.58
N GLN A 86 32.88 -13.60 -11.89
CA GLN A 86 34.20 -13.68 -12.54
C GLN A 86 35.06 -12.39 -12.40
N ARG A 87 34.50 -11.30 -11.87
CA ARG A 87 35.16 -9.98 -11.74
C ARG A 87 35.53 -9.63 -10.29
N LEU A 88 35.49 -10.61 -9.38
CA LEU A 88 35.78 -10.39 -7.95
C LEU A 88 37.16 -9.78 -7.67
N GLU A 89 38.20 -10.23 -8.38
CA GLU A 89 39.55 -9.66 -8.25
C GLU A 89 39.61 -8.20 -8.69
N LEU A 90 38.96 -7.87 -9.80
CA LEU A 90 38.88 -6.51 -10.33
C LEU A 90 38.19 -5.59 -9.31
N LEU A 91 37.07 -6.03 -8.75
CA LEU A 91 36.35 -5.28 -7.72
C LEU A 91 37.17 -5.10 -6.44
N GLY A 92 37.94 -6.13 -6.05
CA GLY A 92 38.89 -6.04 -4.94
C GLY A 92 40.01 -5.03 -5.21
N GLY A 93 40.55 -5.01 -6.43
CA GLY A 93 41.55 -4.04 -6.88
C GLY A 93 41.00 -2.61 -6.84
N LEU A 94 39.79 -2.38 -7.35
CA LEU A 94 39.12 -1.08 -7.27
C LEU A 94 38.93 -0.63 -5.82
N ARG A 95 38.47 -1.53 -4.94
CA ARG A 95 38.30 -1.24 -3.51
C ARG A 95 39.62 -0.80 -2.85
N GLN A 96 40.72 -1.50 -3.14
CA GLN A 96 42.04 -1.23 -2.55
C GLN A 96 42.71 0.04 -3.08
N GLN A 97 42.45 0.40 -4.34
CA GLN A 97 42.98 1.62 -4.95
C GLN A 97 42.23 2.88 -4.51
N GLU A 98 40.99 2.73 -4.03
CA GLU A 98 40.13 3.84 -3.67
C GLU A 98 40.37 4.39 -2.27
N THR A 99 40.67 5.69 -2.21
CA THR A 99 40.86 6.45 -0.96
C THR A 99 39.66 7.35 -0.63
N SER A 100 38.67 7.42 -1.52
CA SER A 100 37.51 8.31 -1.42
C SER A 100 36.31 7.63 -0.74
N ARG A 101 35.19 8.36 -0.59
CA ARG A 101 33.92 7.79 -0.09
C ARG A 101 33.36 6.66 -0.97
N LEU A 102 33.83 6.53 -2.23
CA LEU A 102 33.48 5.45 -3.15
C LEU A 102 33.90 4.08 -2.64
N HIS A 103 34.89 4.02 -1.75
CA HIS A 103 35.30 2.79 -1.09
C HIS A 103 34.10 2.03 -0.50
N GLN A 104 33.11 2.74 0.06
CA GLN A 104 31.90 2.11 0.62
C GLN A 104 31.05 1.41 -0.45
N ALA A 105 30.90 2.03 -1.62
CA ALA A 105 30.12 1.48 -2.72
C ALA A 105 30.81 0.24 -3.32
N TYR A 106 32.14 0.26 -3.46
CA TYR A 106 32.91 -0.89 -3.94
C TYR A 106 32.98 -2.03 -2.92
N ALA A 107 33.14 -1.73 -1.62
CA ALA A 107 33.09 -2.74 -0.57
C ALA A 107 31.71 -3.44 -0.53
N GLY A 108 30.63 -2.67 -0.64
CA GLY A 108 29.26 -3.20 -0.72
C GLY A 108 29.00 -4.04 -1.98
N LEU A 109 29.53 -3.62 -3.13
CA LEU A 109 29.44 -4.39 -4.38
C LEU A 109 30.24 -5.70 -4.29
N GLN A 110 31.50 -5.64 -3.85
CA GLN A 110 32.36 -6.81 -3.75
C GLN A 110 31.79 -7.87 -2.79
N VAL A 111 31.28 -7.46 -1.62
CA VAL A 111 30.70 -8.43 -0.67
C VAL A 111 29.41 -9.05 -1.18
N LEU A 112 28.59 -8.31 -1.93
CA LEU A 112 27.37 -8.84 -2.56
C LEU A 112 27.72 -9.89 -3.63
N VAL A 113 28.66 -9.55 -4.53
CA VAL A 113 29.14 -10.48 -5.57
C VAL A 113 29.76 -11.72 -4.94
N LEU A 114 30.55 -11.54 -3.87
CA LEU A 114 31.17 -12.65 -3.15
C LEU A 114 30.11 -13.57 -2.55
N ARG A 115 29.10 -13.01 -1.88
CA ARG A 115 27.97 -13.76 -1.31
C ARG A 115 27.23 -14.56 -2.37
N ASN A 116 26.91 -13.95 -3.51
CA ASN A 116 26.19 -14.62 -4.59
C ASN A 116 27.05 -15.70 -5.28
N ALA A 117 28.35 -15.45 -5.48
CA ALA A 117 29.27 -16.44 -6.03
C ALA A 117 29.39 -17.68 -5.12
N VAL A 118 29.53 -17.47 -3.81
CA VAL A 118 29.55 -18.55 -2.82
C VAL A 118 28.22 -19.30 -2.82
N LEU A 119 27.08 -18.60 -2.80
CA LEU A 119 25.75 -19.20 -2.86
C LEU A 119 25.56 -20.07 -4.12
N HIS A 120 26.00 -19.61 -5.29
CA HIS A 120 25.94 -20.42 -6.52
C HIS A 120 26.72 -21.72 -6.40
N LEU A 121 27.95 -21.66 -5.88
CA LEU A 121 28.75 -22.86 -5.67
C LEU A 121 28.12 -23.83 -4.67
N THR A 122 27.31 -23.37 -3.69
CA THR A 122 26.60 -24.30 -2.78
C THR A 122 25.52 -25.12 -3.48
N LYS A 123 25.00 -24.64 -4.63
CA LYS A 123 23.94 -25.31 -5.40
C LYS A 123 24.51 -26.30 -6.44
N GLU A 124 25.78 -26.17 -6.80
CA GLU A 124 26.43 -27.03 -7.79
C GLU A 124 26.84 -28.38 -7.21
N SER A 125 26.40 -29.47 -7.85
CA SER A 125 26.80 -30.83 -7.45
C SER A 125 28.28 -31.09 -7.75
N GLY A 126 29.12 -31.13 -6.70
CA GLY A 126 30.56 -31.39 -6.81
C GLY A 126 31.46 -30.15 -6.75
N ALA A 127 30.90 -28.98 -6.45
CA ALA A 127 31.68 -27.77 -6.18
C ALA A 127 32.41 -27.85 -4.83
N GLY A 128 33.71 -27.56 -4.81
CA GLY A 128 34.58 -27.62 -3.65
C GLY A 128 35.66 -26.54 -3.64
N ALA A 129 36.71 -26.73 -2.84
CA ALA A 129 37.75 -25.72 -2.63
C ALA A 129 38.51 -25.31 -3.91
N ALA A 130 38.59 -26.18 -4.91
CA ALA A 130 39.27 -25.90 -6.17
C ALA A 130 38.50 -24.93 -7.08
N GLN A 131 37.18 -25.08 -7.23
CA GLN A 131 36.36 -24.10 -7.98
C GLN A 131 36.29 -22.77 -7.25
N LEU A 132 36.22 -22.78 -5.91
CA LEU A 132 36.30 -21.55 -5.11
C LEU A 132 37.62 -20.81 -5.37
N LYS A 133 38.75 -21.54 -5.40
CA LYS A 133 40.06 -20.96 -5.71
C LYS A 133 40.13 -20.39 -7.13
N ALA A 134 39.58 -21.09 -8.11
CA ALA A 134 39.53 -20.63 -9.50
C ALA A 134 38.71 -19.34 -9.66
N LEU A 135 37.61 -19.20 -8.91
CA LEU A 135 36.79 -17.99 -8.91
C LEU A 135 37.44 -16.79 -8.18
N LEU A 136 38.28 -17.06 -7.17
CA LEU A 136 38.93 -16.02 -6.37
C LEU A 136 40.31 -15.59 -6.90
N GLY A 137 40.96 -16.39 -7.76
CA GLY A 137 42.39 -16.22 -8.14
C GLY A 137 42.71 -15.87 -9.61
N GLY A 138 41.72 -15.76 -10.51
CA GLY A 138 41.81 -15.24 -11.90
C GLY A 138 42.90 -15.79 -12.86
N PRO A 139 42.96 -15.33 -14.12
CA PRO A 139 41.92 -15.29 -15.15
C PRO A 139 41.92 -16.59 -15.99
N SER A 140 40.86 -17.38 -15.99
CA SER A 140 40.72 -18.46 -16.97
C SER A 140 40.09 -17.93 -18.25
N CYS A 141 40.68 -18.32 -19.39
CA CYS A 141 40.30 -18.01 -20.76
C CYS A 141 38.78 -18.05 -21.04
N ALA A 142 38.42 -17.26 -22.06
CA ALA A 142 37.15 -17.26 -22.76
C ALA A 142 36.55 -18.67 -22.98
N ASP A 143 35.22 -18.69 -23.01
CA ASP A 143 34.35 -19.77 -23.49
C ASP A 143 34.19 -21.01 -22.61
N GLN A 144 33.83 -20.83 -21.33
CA GLN A 144 33.10 -21.87 -20.59
C GLN A 144 31.75 -21.34 -20.12
N ASP A 145 30.71 -22.12 -20.44
CA ASP A 145 29.29 -21.83 -20.28
C ASP A 145 28.98 -21.12 -18.97
N VAL A 146 28.62 -19.84 -19.09
CA VAL A 146 28.29 -18.99 -17.97
C VAL A 146 27.00 -19.50 -17.34
N PHE A 147 27.07 -19.95 -16.10
CA PHE A 147 26.00 -20.60 -15.33
C PHE A 147 24.62 -19.96 -15.52
N GLN A 148 23.65 -20.77 -15.94
CA GLN A 148 22.24 -20.42 -16.14
C GLN A 148 21.49 -20.72 -14.84
N MET A 149 20.78 -19.74 -14.28
CA MET A 149 19.84 -20.01 -13.20
C MET A 149 18.54 -19.24 -13.42
N ASP A 150 17.41 -19.91 -13.19
CA ASP A 150 16.08 -19.34 -13.32
C ASP A 150 15.87 -18.19 -12.33
N ALA A 151 15.49 -17.02 -12.83
CA ALA A 151 15.27 -15.78 -12.07
C ALA A 151 14.07 -15.84 -11.10
N ASN A 152 13.46 -17.00 -10.91
CA ASN A 152 12.19 -17.18 -10.19
C ASN A 152 12.31 -17.83 -8.80
N ASP A 153 13.52 -18.02 -8.25
CA ASP A 153 13.67 -18.52 -6.87
C ASP A 153 13.50 -17.36 -5.86
N PRO A 154 12.37 -17.27 -5.12
CA PRO A 154 12.16 -16.24 -4.10
C PRO A 154 13.14 -16.35 -2.92
N ALA A 155 13.86 -17.48 -2.81
CA ALA A 155 14.86 -17.74 -1.79
C ALA A 155 16.15 -16.91 -1.93
N VAL A 156 16.41 -16.28 -3.10
CA VAL A 156 17.65 -15.52 -3.31
C VAL A 156 17.59 -14.10 -2.77
N GLN A 157 16.37 -13.54 -2.65
CA GLN A 157 16.09 -12.21 -2.09
C GLN A 157 15.87 -12.21 -0.57
N ALA A 158 15.49 -13.35 0.02
CA ALA A 158 15.38 -13.51 1.46
C ALA A 158 16.77 -13.63 2.11
N SER A 159 16.96 -13.01 3.28
CA SER A 159 18.13 -13.27 4.12
C SER A 159 18.25 -14.76 4.39
N LEU A 160 19.42 -15.36 4.12
CA LEU A 160 19.62 -16.81 4.32
C LEU A 160 19.68 -17.19 5.81
N VAL A 161 19.90 -16.21 6.67
CA VAL A 161 19.90 -16.33 8.13
C VAL A 161 18.48 -16.05 8.64
N LEU A 162 17.58 -17.01 8.46
CA LEU A 162 16.23 -17.01 9.04
C LEU A 162 16.22 -17.94 10.25
N GLY A 163 16.63 -17.40 11.40
CA GLY A 163 16.51 -18.05 12.70
C GLY A 163 17.31 -19.37 12.86
N PRO A 164 17.17 -20.04 14.01
CA PRO A 164 17.92 -21.26 14.34
C PRO A 164 17.59 -22.48 13.45
N MET A 165 16.56 -22.39 12.60
CA MET A 165 16.02 -23.52 11.82
C MET A 165 16.18 -23.37 10.30
N GLY A 166 16.76 -22.26 9.81
CA GLY A 166 17.09 -22.11 8.39
C GLY A 166 18.26 -23.03 8.01
N ARG A 167 18.02 -24.08 7.23
CA ARG A 167 19.11 -24.85 6.59
C ARG A 167 19.84 -23.95 5.60
N VAL A 168 20.94 -23.36 6.04
CA VAL A 168 21.86 -22.65 5.15
C VAL A 168 22.53 -23.67 4.25
N PRO A 169 22.52 -23.48 2.91
CA PRO A 169 23.22 -24.38 2.01
C PRO A 169 24.73 -24.29 2.29
N THR A 170 25.38 -25.44 2.50
CA THR A 170 26.79 -25.50 2.87
C THR A 170 27.65 -25.98 1.71
N LEU A 171 28.79 -25.32 1.54
CA LEU A 171 29.83 -25.73 0.62
C LEU A 171 30.69 -26.82 1.26
N PRO A 172 30.92 -27.97 0.59
CA PRO A 172 31.83 -29.00 1.06
C PRO A 172 33.29 -28.57 0.80
N THR A 173 33.74 -27.52 1.48
CA THR A 173 35.15 -27.12 1.51
C THR A 173 35.86 -27.83 2.66
N GLY A 174 36.99 -28.48 2.38
CA GLY A 174 37.96 -28.83 3.41
C GLY A 174 38.58 -27.58 4.09
N PRO A 175 39.55 -27.71 5.01
CA PRO A 175 40.15 -26.59 5.75
C PRO A 175 40.93 -25.57 4.89
N ASP A 176 41.15 -25.87 3.62
CA ASP A 176 41.96 -25.08 2.67
C ASP A 176 41.16 -23.96 1.97
N CYS A 177 40.66 -22.99 2.74
CA CYS A 177 40.03 -21.76 2.24
C CYS A 177 40.90 -20.52 2.50
N LYS A 178 42.20 -20.58 2.18
CA LYS A 178 43.15 -19.49 2.51
C LYS A 178 42.83 -18.16 1.81
N GLU A 179 42.46 -18.21 0.52
CA GLU A 179 42.14 -17.01 -0.27
C GLU A 179 40.84 -16.35 0.20
N LEU A 180 39.77 -17.13 0.38
CA LEU A 180 38.52 -16.62 0.94
C LEU A 180 38.75 -16.02 2.33
N ARG A 181 39.51 -16.69 3.20
CA ARG A 181 39.88 -16.15 4.53
C ARG A 181 40.62 -14.82 4.42
N SER A 182 41.56 -14.68 3.49
CA SER A 182 42.29 -13.42 3.25
C SER A 182 41.36 -12.29 2.79
N ILE A 183 40.43 -12.58 1.87
CA ILE A 183 39.47 -11.58 1.38
C ILE A 183 38.53 -11.14 2.51
N LEU A 184 37.99 -12.09 3.27
CA LEU A 184 37.15 -11.81 4.44
C LEU A 184 37.90 -10.99 5.49
N SER A 185 39.14 -11.36 5.82
CA SER A 185 39.99 -10.59 6.74
C SER A 185 40.20 -9.16 6.25
N SER A 186 40.49 -8.95 4.97
CA SER A 186 40.67 -7.59 4.41
C SER A 186 39.39 -6.74 4.49
N LEU A 187 38.22 -7.32 4.20
CA LEU A 187 36.93 -6.63 4.28
C LEU A 187 36.55 -6.30 5.72
N LEU A 188 36.87 -7.19 6.66
CA LEU A 188 36.65 -6.98 8.09
C LEU A 188 37.60 -5.91 8.64
N GLU A 189 38.88 -5.94 8.25
CA GLU A 189 39.84 -4.91 8.64
C GLU A 189 39.34 -3.53 8.19
N GLU A 190 38.91 -3.36 6.95
CA GLU A 190 38.45 -2.08 6.40
C GLU A 190 37.03 -1.67 6.87
N SER A 191 36.28 -2.57 7.53
CA SER A 191 34.85 -2.35 7.84
C SER A 191 34.57 -1.12 8.71
N TYR A 192 35.53 -0.69 9.54
CA TYR A 192 35.37 0.46 10.43
C TYR A 192 35.44 1.82 9.71
N LEU A 193 35.91 1.83 8.46
CA LEU A 193 35.96 3.03 7.62
C LEU A 193 34.59 3.35 6.99
N LEU A 194 33.63 2.43 7.11
CA LEU A 194 32.31 2.52 6.51
C LEU A 194 31.33 3.28 7.42
N SER A 195 30.26 3.81 6.83
CA SER A 195 29.14 4.33 7.62
C SER A 195 28.50 3.18 8.43
N PRO A 196 27.85 3.44 9.58
CA PRO A 196 27.25 2.38 10.40
C PRO A 196 26.26 1.49 9.63
N LEU A 197 25.49 2.06 8.70
CA LEU A 197 24.55 1.32 7.86
C LEU A 197 25.28 0.44 6.83
N CYS A 198 26.29 0.98 6.15
CA CYS A 198 27.09 0.21 5.20
C CYS A 198 27.90 -0.90 5.89
N GLN A 199 28.45 -0.61 7.07
CA GLN A 199 29.13 -1.60 7.90
C GLN A 199 28.17 -2.72 8.32
N ALA A 200 26.96 -2.38 8.78
CA ALA A 200 25.93 -3.36 9.12
C ALA A 200 25.57 -4.23 7.90
N ALA A 201 25.33 -3.63 6.73
CA ALA A 201 25.01 -4.36 5.50
C ALA A 201 26.16 -5.28 5.05
N LEU A 202 27.41 -4.81 5.12
CA LEU A 202 28.59 -5.61 4.81
C LEU A 202 28.72 -6.79 5.78
N LEU A 203 28.64 -6.54 7.09
CA LEU A 203 28.71 -7.59 8.10
C LEU A 203 27.59 -8.62 7.93
N HIS A 204 26.37 -8.20 7.63
CA HIS A 204 25.25 -9.10 7.32
C HIS A 204 25.59 -10.05 6.16
N ARG A 205 26.11 -9.53 5.05
CA ARG A 205 26.51 -10.38 3.91
C ARG A 205 27.69 -11.30 4.22
N LEU A 206 28.64 -10.84 5.04
CA LEU A 206 29.76 -11.68 5.50
C LEU A 206 29.28 -12.82 6.41
N ILE A 207 28.28 -12.60 7.26
CA ILE A 207 27.66 -13.64 8.09
C ILE A 207 27.09 -14.75 7.19
N GLU A 208 26.37 -14.38 6.13
CA GLU A 208 25.86 -15.35 5.14
C GLU A 208 26.99 -16.15 4.50
N VAL A 209 28.08 -15.49 4.07
CA VAL A 209 29.23 -16.16 3.45
C VAL A 209 29.91 -17.16 4.39
N VAL A 210 30.14 -16.78 5.64
CA VAL A 210 30.76 -17.67 6.63
C VAL A 210 29.82 -18.81 7.03
N ALA A 211 28.51 -18.57 7.11
CA ALA A 211 27.52 -19.63 7.34
C ALA A 211 27.48 -20.67 6.20
N MET A 212 27.69 -20.24 4.95
CA MET A 212 27.77 -21.13 3.79
C MET A 212 29.10 -21.90 3.69
N ALA A 213 30.19 -21.39 4.29
CA ALA A 213 31.54 -21.93 4.15
C ALA A 213 32.08 -22.52 5.48
N PRO A 214 31.75 -23.78 5.84
CA PRO A 214 32.14 -24.39 7.11
C PRO A 214 33.66 -24.52 7.34
N GLY A 215 34.48 -24.41 6.28
CA GLY A 215 35.95 -24.41 6.38
C GLY A 215 36.55 -23.15 7.03
N ILE A 216 35.74 -22.11 7.29
CA ILE A 216 36.17 -20.86 7.94
C ILE A 216 35.53 -20.76 9.32
N PRO A 217 36.32 -20.73 10.41
CA PRO A 217 35.75 -20.62 11.75
C PRO A 217 35.12 -19.22 11.96
N PRO A 218 33.93 -19.14 12.59
CA PRO A 218 33.28 -17.87 12.94
C PRO A 218 34.13 -16.92 13.79
N ALA A 219 35.17 -17.45 14.47
CA ALA A 219 36.15 -16.68 15.22
C ALA A 219 36.82 -15.54 14.44
N ILE A 220 36.78 -15.55 13.10
CA ILE A 220 37.23 -14.42 12.26
C ILE A 220 36.52 -13.10 12.61
N PHE A 221 35.28 -13.15 13.11
CA PHE A 221 34.54 -11.98 13.55
C PHE A 221 34.92 -11.49 14.96
N ARG A 222 35.72 -12.23 15.74
CA ARG A 222 35.94 -11.93 17.17
C ARG A 222 36.59 -10.56 17.40
N ALA A 223 37.51 -10.14 16.52
CA ALA A 223 38.09 -8.80 16.57
C ALA A 223 37.04 -7.69 16.30
N GLN A 224 36.08 -7.95 15.41
CA GLN A 224 34.97 -7.02 15.15
C GLN A 224 33.97 -7.00 16.29
N LEU A 225 33.65 -8.16 16.84
CA LEU A 225 32.68 -8.32 17.92
C LEU A 225 33.07 -7.43 19.11
N LEU A 226 34.33 -7.45 19.53
CA LEU A 226 34.83 -6.60 20.62
C LEU A 226 34.58 -5.09 20.37
N ARG A 227 34.60 -4.65 19.11
CA ARG A 227 34.28 -3.26 18.75
C ARG A 227 32.77 -3.01 18.75
N LEU A 228 32.00 -3.97 18.19
CA LEU A 228 30.54 -3.87 18.04
C LEU A 228 29.81 -3.90 19.39
N LEU A 229 30.35 -4.65 20.36
CA LEU A 229 29.82 -4.73 21.73
C LEU A 229 29.77 -3.36 22.44
N GLY A 230 30.50 -2.34 21.97
CA GLY A 230 30.47 -0.97 22.50
C GLY A 230 29.66 0.06 21.67
N THR A 231 28.99 -0.33 20.58
CA THR A 231 28.33 0.60 19.63
C THR A 231 26.90 1.01 20.02
N ASN A 232 26.56 2.30 20.03
CA ASN A 232 25.18 2.78 20.31
C ASN A 232 24.31 2.89 19.05
N GLN A 233 24.82 2.45 17.89
CA GLN A 233 24.12 2.52 16.62
C GLN A 233 23.21 1.29 16.46
N VAL A 234 21.90 1.52 16.26
CA VAL A 234 20.88 0.47 16.17
C VAL A 234 21.23 -0.59 15.13
N ALA A 235 21.67 -0.17 13.93
CA ALA A 235 22.01 -1.09 12.84
C ALA A 235 23.16 -2.04 13.18
N LEU A 236 24.19 -1.55 13.88
CA LEU A 236 25.36 -2.35 14.27
C LEU A 236 25.02 -3.31 15.42
N LEU A 237 24.20 -2.87 16.37
CA LEU A 237 23.71 -3.75 17.44
C LEU A 237 22.83 -4.87 16.88
N HIS A 238 21.93 -4.55 15.96
CA HIS A 238 21.06 -5.53 15.32
C HIS A 238 21.86 -6.59 14.56
N VAL A 239 22.91 -6.19 13.84
CA VAL A 239 23.79 -7.16 13.17
C VAL A 239 24.60 -8.00 14.16
N THR A 240 24.92 -7.47 15.34
CA THR A 240 25.53 -8.26 16.42
C THR A 240 24.59 -9.34 16.93
N LEU A 241 23.29 -9.02 17.08
CA LEU A 241 22.26 -10.01 17.40
C LEU A 241 22.11 -11.04 16.28
N LEU A 242 22.17 -10.62 15.02
CA LEU A 242 22.17 -11.55 13.88
C LEU A 242 23.38 -12.49 13.88
N MET A 243 24.58 -12.00 14.23
CA MET A 243 25.76 -12.85 14.42
C MET A 243 25.52 -13.88 15.53
N LYS A 244 24.87 -13.47 16.63
CA LYS A 244 24.49 -14.38 17.71
C LYS A 244 23.48 -15.42 17.24
N CYS A 245 22.45 -15.04 16.46
CA CYS A 245 21.52 -15.99 15.83
C CYS A 245 22.24 -17.02 14.96
N ALA A 246 23.22 -16.58 14.16
CA ALA A 246 23.88 -17.42 13.16
C ALA A 246 24.93 -18.38 13.76
N PHE A 247 25.68 -17.94 14.78
CA PHE A 247 26.88 -18.66 15.24
C PHE A 247 26.83 -19.07 16.71
N THR A 248 25.91 -18.52 17.51
CA THR A 248 25.69 -18.87 18.92
C THR A 248 26.99 -19.14 19.69
N ASP A 249 27.19 -20.36 20.20
CA ASP A 249 28.31 -20.75 21.08
C ASP A 249 29.66 -20.82 20.35
N SER A 250 29.67 -20.82 19.01
CA SER A 250 30.91 -20.85 18.22
C SER A 250 31.61 -19.48 18.16
N LEU A 251 30.89 -18.40 18.46
CA LEU A 251 31.42 -17.03 18.45
C LEU A 251 31.25 -16.31 19.80
N PHE A 252 30.12 -16.52 20.47
CA PHE A 252 29.77 -15.86 21.73
C PHE A 252 30.05 -16.77 22.92
N SER A 253 30.66 -16.19 23.97
CA SER A 253 30.71 -16.82 25.28
C SER A 253 29.50 -16.42 26.12
N ALA A 254 29.19 -17.18 27.18
CA ALA A 254 28.12 -16.82 28.12
C ALA A 254 28.34 -15.41 28.76
N GLU A 255 29.60 -14.98 28.93
CA GLU A 255 29.93 -13.63 29.40
C GLU A 255 29.59 -12.56 28.36
N ASP A 256 29.86 -12.83 27.08
CA ASP A 256 29.53 -11.93 25.96
C ASP A 256 28.00 -11.76 25.84
N GLU A 257 27.24 -12.84 26.02
CA GLU A 257 25.78 -12.85 26.00
C GLU A 257 25.17 -12.08 27.16
N ALA A 258 25.64 -12.33 28.38
CA ALA A 258 25.22 -11.59 29.56
C ALA A 258 25.54 -10.09 29.44
N PHE A 259 26.68 -9.75 28.84
CA PHE A 259 27.05 -8.36 28.57
C PHE A 259 26.13 -7.71 27.52
N LEU A 260 25.85 -8.41 26.41
CA LEU A 260 24.96 -7.92 25.36
C LEU A 260 23.53 -7.69 25.90
N LEU A 261 23.03 -8.61 26.72
CA LEU A 261 21.73 -8.49 27.36
C LEU A 261 21.68 -7.31 28.33
N LYS A 262 22.66 -7.17 29.24
CA LYS A 262 22.78 -6.00 30.13
C LYS A 262 22.79 -4.68 29.36
N ARG A 263 23.42 -4.68 28.19
CA ARG A 263 23.50 -3.51 27.33
C ARG A 263 22.17 -3.14 26.70
N LEU A 264 21.41 -4.12 26.19
CA LEU A 264 20.05 -3.91 25.69
C LEU A 264 19.15 -3.33 26.78
N LEU A 265 19.25 -3.84 28.01
CA LEU A 265 18.51 -3.32 29.16
C LEU A 265 18.82 -1.84 29.42
N VAL A 266 20.09 -1.44 29.41
CA VAL A 266 20.48 -0.03 29.61
C VAL A 266 19.99 0.86 28.45
N LEU A 267 20.16 0.41 27.20
CA LEU A 267 19.77 1.20 26.02
C LEU A 267 18.25 1.43 25.94
N SER A 268 17.45 0.45 26.32
CA SER A 268 15.99 0.57 26.36
C SER A 268 15.44 1.63 27.35
N GLN A 269 16.29 2.15 28.24
CA GLN A 269 15.96 3.17 29.21
C GLN A 269 16.63 4.50 28.96
N HIS A 270 17.57 4.56 28.03
CA HIS A 270 18.40 5.73 27.85
C HIS A 270 17.54 6.94 27.44
N PRO A 271 17.55 8.04 28.21
CA PRO A 271 16.59 9.14 28.04
C PRO A 271 16.81 9.94 26.75
N VAL A 272 18.01 9.88 26.16
CA VAL A 272 18.32 10.55 24.89
C VAL A 272 17.76 9.79 23.69
N LEU A 273 17.40 8.52 23.84
CA LEU A 273 16.91 7.69 22.73
C LEU A 273 15.42 7.91 22.49
N SER A 274 15.05 7.86 21.22
CA SER A 274 13.67 7.96 20.78
C SER A 274 12.82 6.81 21.33
N ALA A 275 11.49 7.00 21.41
CA ALA A 275 10.59 5.93 21.83
C ALA A 275 10.68 4.71 20.89
N SER A 276 10.86 4.92 19.59
CA SER A 276 11.05 3.86 18.59
C SER A 276 12.31 3.02 18.85
N GLU A 277 13.43 3.66 19.19
CA GLU A 277 14.67 2.94 19.50
C GLU A 277 14.54 2.15 20.81
N ARG A 278 13.90 2.74 21.83
CA ARG A 278 13.65 2.05 23.10
C ARG A 278 12.75 0.82 22.92
N LEU A 279 11.71 0.93 22.10
CA LEU A 279 10.84 -0.19 21.74
C LEU A 279 11.59 -1.27 20.95
N PHE A 280 12.43 -0.87 19.99
CA PHE A 280 13.26 -1.82 19.25
C PHE A 280 14.18 -2.63 20.19
N TYR A 281 14.82 -1.98 21.18
CA TYR A 281 15.64 -2.72 22.14
C TYR A 281 14.83 -3.63 23.08
N MET A 282 13.60 -3.25 23.45
CA MET A 282 12.68 -4.13 24.18
C MET A 282 12.33 -5.37 23.36
N ASP A 283 12.02 -5.18 22.08
CA ASP A 283 11.69 -6.26 21.15
C ASP A 283 12.89 -7.22 20.97
N CYS A 284 14.11 -6.67 20.88
CA CYS A 284 15.34 -7.47 20.86
C CYS A 284 15.57 -8.30 22.13
N ILE A 285 15.05 -7.87 23.29
CA ILE A 285 15.15 -8.63 24.54
C ILE A 285 14.12 -9.78 24.55
N LEU A 286 12.89 -9.53 24.11
CA LEU A 286 11.86 -10.57 24.02
C LEU A 286 12.24 -11.67 23.01
N HIS A 287 12.86 -11.28 21.90
CA HIS A 287 13.30 -12.18 20.83
C HIS A 287 14.81 -12.45 20.87
N PHE A 288 15.41 -12.47 22.06
CA PHE A 288 16.85 -12.68 22.18
C PHE A 288 17.24 -14.09 21.70
N PRO A 289 18.21 -14.23 20.78
CA PRO A 289 18.56 -15.51 20.17
C PRO A 289 19.36 -16.43 21.11
N GLU A 290 18.67 -17.20 21.93
CA GLU A 290 19.24 -18.24 22.79
C GLU A 290 19.07 -19.64 22.21
N ASN A 291 19.99 -20.55 22.58
CA ASN A 291 19.90 -21.97 22.27
C ASN A 291 18.84 -22.63 23.16
N ARG A 292 17.55 -22.43 22.85
CA ARG A 292 16.46 -23.12 23.55
C ARG A 292 16.34 -24.57 23.09
N PRO A 293 15.96 -25.51 23.99
CA PRO A 293 15.59 -26.86 23.58
C PRO A 293 14.35 -26.83 22.68
N ILE A 294 14.30 -27.77 21.73
CA ILE A 294 13.39 -27.90 20.57
C ILE A 294 11.87 -27.94 20.93
N SER A 295 11.50 -27.90 22.21
CA SER A 295 10.12 -28.05 22.69
C SER A 295 9.35 -26.74 22.93
N CYS A 296 9.98 -25.57 22.81
CA CYS A 296 9.25 -24.29 22.84
C CYS A 296 8.79 -23.94 21.42
N GLY A 297 7.48 -23.77 21.21
CA GLY A 297 6.94 -23.37 19.92
C GLY A 297 7.46 -22.00 19.51
N ASP A 298 7.73 -21.81 18.21
CA ASP A 298 8.26 -20.57 17.61
C ASP A 298 7.35 -19.33 17.80
N SER A 299 6.18 -19.48 18.42
CA SER A 299 5.17 -18.43 18.62
C SER A 299 5.12 -17.84 20.04
N ASP A 300 5.81 -18.44 21.01
CA ASP A 300 5.71 -18.01 22.41
C ASP A 300 6.83 -17.01 22.73
N GLU A 301 6.44 -15.75 22.97
CA GLU A 301 7.28 -14.70 23.53
C GLU A 301 7.80 -15.17 24.91
N ALA A 302 9.00 -15.73 24.96
CA ALA A 302 9.60 -16.23 26.19
C ALA A 302 10.88 -15.45 26.50
N LEU A 303 11.26 -15.37 27.78
CA LEU A 303 12.37 -14.53 28.18
C LEU A 303 13.74 -15.20 28.00
N PRO A 304 14.81 -14.39 27.87
CA PRO A 304 16.16 -14.91 27.87
C PRO A 304 16.49 -15.57 29.22
N VAL A 305 17.08 -16.77 29.23
CA VAL A 305 17.48 -17.51 30.45
C VAL A 305 18.46 -16.69 31.30
N LEU A 306 19.30 -15.87 30.67
CA LEU A 306 20.25 -15.00 31.37
C LEU A 306 19.59 -13.74 31.97
N LEU A 307 18.32 -13.47 31.67
CA LEU A 307 17.57 -12.34 32.21
C LEU A 307 17.06 -12.66 33.61
N THR A 308 17.86 -12.36 34.64
CA THR A 308 17.41 -12.53 36.02
C THR A 308 16.43 -11.42 36.43
N PRO A 309 15.51 -11.68 37.38
CA PRO A 309 14.59 -10.67 37.94
C PRO A 309 15.31 -9.42 38.46
N GLN A 310 16.51 -9.60 39.01
CA GLN A 310 17.34 -8.48 39.47
C GLN A 310 17.80 -7.57 38.32
N LEU A 311 18.17 -8.14 37.17
CA LEU A 311 18.53 -7.37 35.98
C LEU A 311 17.30 -6.73 35.34
N ALA A 312 16.17 -7.43 35.34
CA ALA A 312 14.91 -6.92 34.84
C ALA A 312 14.35 -5.77 35.68
N SER A 313 14.68 -5.67 36.98
CA SER A 313 14.20 -4.60 37.88
C SER A 313 14.51 -3.17 37.37
N ILE A 314 15.53 -3.01 36.53
CA ILE A 314 15.87 -1.71 35.95
C ILE A 314 14.75 -1.24 34.99
N LEU A 315 14.01 -2.17 34.39
CA LEU A 315 12.93 -1.90 33.42
C LEU A 315 11.56 -1.65 34.05
N LEU A 316 11.48 -1.46 35.38
CA LEU A 316 10.21 -1.24 36.04
C LEU A 316 9.44 -0.06 35.39
N PRO A 317 8.21 -0.30 34.90
CA PRO A 317 7.43 0.72 34.21
C PRO A 317 6.99 1.81 35.18
N THR A 318 7.12 3.07 34.75
CA THR A 318 6.67 4.24 35.52
C THR A 318 5.66 5.05 34.73
N VAL A 319 4.81 5.80 35.43
CA VAL A 319 3.81 6.70 34.80
C VAL A 319 4.45 7.79 33.91
N LEU A 320 5.74 8.10 34.11
CA LEU A 320 6.46 9.09 33.31
C LEU A 320 6.89 8.56 31.93
N ASN A 321 6.76 7.26 31.70
CA ASN A 321 7.06 6.66 30.40
C ASN A 321 5.98 7.00 29.37
N ASP A 322 6.38 7.10 28.11
CA ASP A 322 5.43 7.17 27.00
C ASP A 322 4.57 5.89 26.95
N SER A 323 3.36 6.03 26.40
CA SER A 323 2.32 4.99 26.35
C SER A 323 2.82 3.65 25.83
N ALA A 324 3.56 3.65 24.73
CA ALA A 324 4.04 2.45 24.08
C ALA A 324 5.17 1.78 24.88
N THR A 325 6.17 2.53 25.36
CA THR A 325 7.25 1.93 26.16
C THR A 325 6.78 1.48 27.53
N LEU A 326 5.79 2.14 28.13
CA LEU A 326 5.16 1.68 29.38
C LEU A 326 4.55 0.29 29.20
N LEU A 327 3.75 0.10 28.14
CA LEU A 327 3.10 -1.18 27.86
C LEU A 327 4.12 -2.29 27.55
N ALA A 328 5.14 -1.99 26.74
CA ALA A 328 6.20 -2.96 26.43
C ALA A 328 6.98 -3.38 27.69
N ARG A 329 7.29 -2.43 28.58
CA ARG A 329 7.95 -2.73 29.86
C ARG A 329 7.04 -3.53 30.79
N LEU A 330 5.76 -3.18 30.87
CA LEU A 330 4.79 -3.91 31.68
C LEU A 330 4.67 -5.36 31.21
N HIS A 331 4.61 -5.58 29.90
CA HIS A 331 4.57 -6.91 29.31
C HIS A 331 5.84 -7.71 29.67
N LEU A 332 7.03 -7.16 29.45
CA LEU A 332 8.29 -7.83 29.78
C LEU A 332 8.38 -8.15 31.28
N GLN A 333 8.00 -7.22 32.17
CA GLN A 333 7.97 -7.47 33.62
C GLN A 333 6.96 -8.55 34.00
N ALA A 334 5.79 -8.60 33.35
CA ALA A 334 4.80 -9.62 33.61
C ALA A 334 5.36 -11.03 33.32
N LEU A 335 6.06 -11.20 32.19
CA LEU A 335 6.76 -12.45 31.87
C LEU A 335 7.83 -12.80 32.93
N VAL A 336 8.59 -11.81 33.41
CA VAL A 336 9.68 -12.05 34.38
C VAL A 336 9.10 -12.58 35.70
N PHE A 337 7.99 -12.01 36.16
CA PHE A 337 7.34 -12.44 37.40
C PHE A 337 6.62 -13.78 37.27
N LEU A 338 6.20 -14.18 36.06
CA LEU A 338 5.69 -15.52 35.82
C LEU A 338 6.79 -16.60 35.93
N GLU A 339 8.00 -16.30 35.44
CA GLU A 339 9.13 -17.25 35.48
C GLU A 339 9.79 -17.40 36.86
N ASP A 340 9.81 -16.33 37.70
CA ASP A 340 10.43 -16.34 39.04
C ASP A 340 9.66 -17.18 40.08
N GLY A 341 8.47 -17.68 39.71
CA GLY A 341 7.58 -18.42 40.59
C GLY A 341 6.67 -17.50 41.42
N GLU A 342 5.38 -17.83 41.42
CA GLU A 342 4.32 -17.10 42.12
C GLU A 342 4.41 -17.32 43.64
N GLU A 343 5.39 -16.73 44.32
CA GLU A 343 5.19 -16.47 45.75
C GLU A 343 4.12 -15.38 45.84
N GLU A 344 2.92 -15.73 46.32
CA GLU A 344 1.72 -14.87 46.47
C GLU A 344 1.94 -13.56 47.27
N GLY A 345 3.17 -13.29 47.73
CA GLY A 345 3.62 -12.08 48.41
C GLY A 345 4.79 -11.34 47.75
N GLY A 346 5.19 -11.69 46.51
CA GLY A 346 6.27 -11.04 45.79
C GLY A 346 5.99 -9.55 45.54
N GLY A 347 6.91 -8.67 45.95
CA GLY A 347 6.76 -7.21 45.81
C GLY A 347 6.58 -6.70 44.37
N GLY A 348 6.92 -7.53 43.36
CA GLY A 348 6.78 -7.20 41.94
C GLY A 348 5.34 -7.14 41.45
N LEU A 349 4.50 -8.13 41.80
CA LEU A 349 3.08 -8.14 41.42
C LEU A 349 2.32 -6.98 42.06
N ALA A 350 2.63 -6.70 43.33
CA ALA A 350 2.08 -5.54 44.04
C ALA A 350 2.45 -4.23 43.33
N TYR A 351 3.69 -4.09 42.87
CA TYR A 351 4.12 -2.91 42.11
C TYR A 351 3.38 -2.74 40.78
N ILE A 352 3.21 -3.80 39.99
CA ILE A 352 2.44 -3.74 38.73
C ILE A 352 0.99 -3.32 39.03
N TYR A 353 0.39 -3.87 40.08
CA TYR A 353 -0.97 -3.50 40.47
C TYR A 353 -1.05 -2.04 40.96
N ASP A 354 -0.07 -1.57 41.72
CA ASP A 354 0.01 -0.18 42.16
C ASP A 354 0.18 0.79 40.97
N LEU A 355 0.92 0.39 39.93
CA LEU A 355 1.01 1.14 38.68
C LEU A 355 -0.34 1.20 37.96
N LEU A 356 -1.08 0.09 37.87
CA LEU A 356 -2.44 0.08 37.33
C LEU A 356 -3.37 0.99 38.15
N GLY A 357 -3.24 0.98 39.47
CA GLY A 357 -3.95 1.89 40.36
C GLY A 357 -3.63 3.35 40.09
N ALA A 358 -2.36 3.69 39.86
CA ALA A 358 -1.94 5.04 39.50
C ALA A 358 -2.53 5.48 38.13
N LEU A 359 -2.49 4.59 37.12
CA LEU A 359 -3.11 4.83 35.81
C LEU A 359 -4.62 5.03 35.95
N LEU A 360 -5.30 4.19 36.73
CA LEU A 360 -6.73 4.30 37.01
C LEU A 360 -7.08 5.66 37.63
N HIS A 361 -6.33 6.09 38.65
CA HIS A 361 -6.55 7.38 39.30
C HIS A 361 -6.36 8.58 38.36
N MET A 362 -5.47 8.48 37.37
CA MET A 362 -5.33 9.53 36.35
C MET A 362 -6.50 9.52 35.36
N VAL A 363 -7.00 8.34 34.99
CA VAL A 363 -8.19 8.22 34.13
C VAL A 363 -9.42 8.80 34.83
N ASP A 364 -9.61 8.47 36.12
CA ASP A 364 -10.72 8.99 36.94
C ASP A 364 -10.73 10.53 37.04
N ARG A 365 -9.55 11.16 37.02
CA ARG A 365 -9.43 12.64 37.04
C ARG A 365 -9.61 13.31 35.67
N GLY A 366 -10.01 12.56 34.63
CA GLY A 366 -10.21 13.10 33.27
C GLY A 366 -8.93 13.10 32.43
N GLY A 367 -8.24 11.96 32.38
CA GLY A 367 -7.04 11.77 31.56
C GLY A 367 -7.27 11.94 30.05
N SER A 368 -6.19 12.15 29.29
CA SER A 368 -6.23 12.20 27.84
C SER A 368 -6.70 10.86 27.24
N ARG A 369 -7.21 10.88 26.00
CA ARG A 369 -7.62 9.66 25.26
C ARG A 369 -6.51 8.61 25.24
N ASP A 370 -5.26 9.03 25.08
CA ASP A 370 -4.11 8.12 25.06
C ASP A 370 -3.92 7.42 26.41
N LEU A 371 -4.06 8.15 27.52
CA LEU A 371 -3.98 7.58 28.87
C LEU A 371 -5.09 6.56 29.14
N VAL A 372 -6.32 6.87 28.71
CA VAL A 372 -7.45 5.94 28.79
C VAL A 372 -7.11 4.64 28.07
N VAL A 373 -6.65 4.72 26.81
CA VAL A 373 -6.28 3.55 26.02
C VAL A 373 -5.12 2.78 26.67
N THR A 374 -4.11 3.47 27.21
CA THR A 374 -3.01 2.79 27.90
C THR A 374 -3.46 2.04 29.14
N PHE A 375 -4.35 2.61 29.93
CA PHE A 375 -4.87 1.95 31.12
C PHE A 375 -5.60 0.67 30.75
N PHE A 376 -6.52 0.72 29.78
CA PHE A 376 -7.27 -0.48 29.36
C PHE A 376 -6.37 -1.56 28.74
N ARG A 377 -5.34 -1.17 27.97
CA ARG A 377 -4.33 -2.12 27.46
C ARG A 377 -3.47 -2.71 28.57
N ALA A 378 -3.06 -1.91 29.55
CA ALA A 378 -2.30 -2.37 30.71
C ALA A 378 -3.13 -3.33 31.59
N ALA A 379 -4.41 -3.02 31.81
CA ALA A 379 -5.34 -3.87 32.52
C ALA A 379 -5.56 -5.20 31.79
N PHE A 380 -5.67 -5.18 30.45
CA PHE A 380 -5.74 -6.39 29.64
C PHE A 380 -4.49 -7.26 29.79
N LEU A 381 -3.29 -6.68 29.65
CA LEU A 381 -2.03 -7.40 29.85
C LEU A 381 -1.92 -8.00 31.24
N PHE A 382 -2.31 -7.27 32.28
CA PHE A 382 -2.32 -7.79 33.64
C PHE A 382 -3.26 -8.99 33.80
N LEU A 383 -4.46 -8.93 33.24
CA LEU A 383 -5.42 -10.03 33.28
C LEU A 383 -4.95 -11.24 32.47
N LEU A 384 -4.31 -11.00 31.32
CA LEU A 384 -3.76 -12.08 30.48
C LEU A 384 -2.83 -13.00 31.28
N TYR A 385 -1.93 -12.42 32.08
CA TYR A 385 -0.94 -13.16 32.85
C TYR A 385 -1.38 -13.53 34.27
N PHE A 386 -2.10 -12.65 34.97
CA PHE A 386 -2.36 -12.76 36.42
C PHE A 386 -3.84 -12.90 36.79
N HIS A 387 -4.70 -13.37 35.88
CA HIS A 387 -6.14 -13.56 36.20
C HIS A 387 -6.39 -14.53 37.36
N HIS A 388 -5.53 -15.53 37.54
CA HIS A 388 -5.63 -16.55 38.59
C HIS A 388 -5.49 -15.95 40.01
N VAL A 389 -4.89 -14.76 40.16
CA VAL A 389 -4.78 -14.08 41.45
C VAL A 389 -6.08 -13.34 41.78
N GLU A 390 -7.04 -14.07 42.36
CA GLU A 390 -8.42 -13.60 42.63
C GLU A 390 -8.49 -12.26 43.37
N ARG A 391 -7.57 -12.02 44.31
CA ARG A 391 -7.55 -10.77 45.10
C ARG A 391 -7.42 -9.53 44.22
N TYR A 392 -6.52 -9.56 43.24
CA TYR A 392 -6.26 -8.42 42.36
C TYR A 392 -7.30 -8.33 41.25
N SER A 393 -7.70 -9.47 40.67
CA SER A 393 -8.72 -9.49 39.60
C SER A 393 -10.10 -9.05 40.11
N ALA A 394 -10.50 -9.45 41.33
CA ALA A 394 -11.74 -8.98 41.97
C ALA A 394 -11.68 -7.51 42.39
N ARG A 395 -10.53 -7.03 42.87
CA ARG A 395 -10.36 -5.61 43.19
C ARG A 395 -10.40 -4.74 41.93
N LEU A 396 -9.79 -5.20 40.84
CA LEU A 396 -9.83 -4.51 39.55
C LEU A 396 -11.27 -4.43 39.01
N SER A 397 -12.05 -5.51 39.10
CA SER A 397 -13.45 -5.48 38.65
C SER A 397 -14.29 -4.50 39.47
N GLN A 398 -14.11 -4.43 40.79
CA GLN A 398 -14.75 -3.44 41.65
C GLN A 398 -14.35 -2.01 41.25
N GLN A 399 -13.05 -1.77 41.01
CA GLN A 399 -12.53 -0.46 40.60
C GLN A 399 -13.05 -0.03 39.23
N LEU A 400 -13.15 -0.95 38.26
CA LEU A 400 -13.74 -0.68 36.94
C LEU A 400 -15.24 -0.36 37.04
N CYS A 401 -15.97 -1.04 37.92
CA CYS A 401 -17.38 -0.72 38.18
C CYS A 401 -17.54 0.69 38.76
N GLN A 402 -16.67 1.09 39.69
CA GLN A 402 -16.68 2.45 40.26
C GLN A 402 -16.33 3.51 39.20
N LEU A 403 -15.28 3.27 38.42
CA LEU A 403 -14.87 4.13 37.31
C LEU A 403 -16.01 4.33 36.30
N TYR A 404 -16.71 3.26 35.95
CA TYR A 404 -17.85 3.31 35.04
C TYR A 404 -18.99 4.18 35.55
N LEU A 405 -19.34 4.07 36.84
CA LEU A 405 -20.39 4.88 37.44
C LEU A 405 -20.02 6.37 37.47
N GLN A 406 -18.73 6.69 37.60
CA GLN A 406 -18.24 8.07 37.55
C GLN A 406 -18.15 8.61 36.12
N HIS A 407 -17.80 7.75 35.14
CA HIS A 407 -17.59 8.11 33.73
C HIS A 407 -18.26 7.11 32.76
N PRO A 408 -19.58 7.20 32.54
CA PRO A 408 -20.32 6.24 31.69
C PRO A 408 -19.87 6.22 30.22
N LEU A 409 -19.24 7.30 29.74
CA LEU A 409 -18.66 7.39 28.39
C LEU A 409 -17.52 6.39 28.14
N LEU A 410 -16.94 5.79 29.19
CA LEU A 410 -15.90 4.76 29.07
C LEU A 410 -16.45 3.36 28.76
N ALA A 411 -17.79 3.21 28.66
CA ALA A 411 -18.46 1.96 28.27
C ALA A 411 -17.77 1.17 27.13
N PRO A 412 -17.46 1.76 25.95
CA PRO A 412 -16.87 1.00 24.85
C PRO A 412 -15.50 0.39 25.19
N HIS A 413 -14.70 1.06 26.04
CA HIS A 413 -13.40 0.54 26.44
C HIS A 413 -13.51 -0.61 27.45
N ILE A 414 -14.48 -0.51 28.37
CA ILE A 414 -14.76 -1.57 29.35
C ILE A 414 -15.33 -2.80 28.67
N LEU A 415 -16.26 -2.61 27.73
CA LEU A 415 -16.82 -3.72 26.93
C LEU A 415 -15.73 -4.37 26.06
N ASN A 416 -14.89 -3.57 25.40
CA ASN A 416 -13.77 -4.10 24.64
C ASN A 416 -12.78 -4.90 25.50
N LEU A 417 -12.51 -4.45 26.73
CA LEU A 417 -11.69 -5.20 27.69
C LEU A 417 -12.34 -6.55 28.01
N ALA A 418 -13.63 -6.56 28.36
CA ALA A 418 -14.37 -7.79 28.67
C ALA A 418 -14.37 -8.77 27.50
N ASP A 419 -14.68 -8.29 26.29
CA ASP A 419 -14.73 -9.11 25.08
C ASP A 419 -13.35 -9.70 24.75
N ARG A 420 -12.29 -8.89 24.78
CA ARG A 420 -10.92 -9.38 24.52
C ARG A 420 -10.44 -10.36 25.58
N THR A 421 -10.78 -10.14 26.85
CA THR A 421 -10.44 -11.12 27.90
C THR A 421 -11.18 -12.45 27.69
N GLN A 422 -12.43 -12.42 27.23
CA GLN A 422 -13.21 -13.62 26.97
C GLN A 422 -12.73 -14.38 25.72
N ASP A 423 -12.29 -13.66 24.66
CA ASP A 423 -11.70 -14.25 23.46
C ASP A 423 -10.40 -15.00 23.74
N HIS A 424 -9.52 -14.42 24.57
CA HIS A 424 -8.19 -14.95 24.86
C HIS A 424 -8.15 -15.88 26.08
N LEU A 425 -9.08 -15.75 27.03
CA LEU A 425 -9.19 -16.57 28.24
C LEU A 425 -10.62 -17.13 28.38
N PRO A 426 -11.04 -18.10 27.55
CA PRO A 426 -12.40 -18.64 27.58
C PRO A 426 -12.70 -19.42 28.88
N GLU A 427 -11.67 -19.86 29.60
CA GLU A 427 -11.80 -20.58 30.87
C GLU A 427 -12.01 -19.65 32.08
N SER A 428 -11.79 -18.33 31.93
CA SER A 428 -11.90 -17.38 33.03
C SER A 428 -13.30 -16.79 33.15
N ASP A 429 -13.90 -16.91 34.33
CA ASP A 429 -15.18 -16.28 34.67
C ASP A 429 -15.07 -14.77 34.95
N TRP A 430 -13.87 -14.17 34.84
CA TRP A 430 -13.65 -12.77 35.21
C TRP A 430 -14.49 -11.78 34.38
N ALA A 431 -14.56 -11.97 33.06
CA ALA A 431 -15.34 -11.09 32.17
C ALA A 431 -16.84 -11.12 32.50
N VAL A 432 -17.37 -12.32 32.74
CA VAL A 432 -18.76 -12.53 33.18
C VAL A 432 -18.99 -11.89 34.55
N GLY A 433 -18.04 -12.05 35.48
CA GLY A 433 -18.06 -11.42 36.80
C GLY A 433 -18.07 -9.89 36.75
N LEU A 434 -17.28 -9.28 35.84
CA LEU A 434 -17.29 -7.84 35.59
C LEU A 434 -18.64 -7.38 35.04
N LEU A 435 -19.18 -8.05 34.02
CA LEU A 435 -20.49 -7.73 33.44
C LEU A 435 -21.63 -7.84 34.47
N GLN A 436 -21.59 -8.86 35.34
CA GLN A 436 -22.51 -8.97 36.48
C GLN A 436 -22.33 -7.81 37.47
N GLY A 437 -21.08 -7.44 37.77
CA GLY A 437 -20.75 -6.29 38.63
C GLY A 437 -21.34 -4.98 38.09
N LEU A 438 -21.16 -4.73 36.79
CA LEU A 438 -21.71 -3.57 36.08
C LEU A 438 -23.24 -3.59 36.07
N GLN A 439 -23.87 -4.73 35.82
CA GLN A 439 -25.33 -4.86 35.87
C GLN A 439 -25.86 -4.51 37.27
N ARG A 440 -25.23 -5.03 38.34
CA ARG A 440 -25.60 -4.70 39.73
C ARG A 440 -25.40 -3.22 40.03
N ALA A 441 -24.29 -2.64 39.57
CA ALA A 441 -23.97 -1.23 39.75
C ALA A 441 -25.00 -0.31 39.08
N ILE A 442 -25.39 -0.60 37.82
CA ILE A 442 -26.38 0.19 37.07
C ILE A 442 -27.77 0.06 37.71
N THR A 443 -28.19 -1.16 38.03
CA THR A 443 -29.54 -1.42 38.56
C THR A 443 -29.72 -0.95 40.01
N GLY A 444 -28.62 -0.78 40.75
CA GLY A 444 -28.59 -0.23 42.11
C GLY A 444 -28.39 1.29 42.20
N ALA A 445 -28.17 1.99 41.09
CA ALA A 445 -27.92 3.43 41.10
C ALA A 445 -29.20 4.23 41.43
N PRO A 446 -29.14 5.26 42.30
CA PRO A 446 -30.30 6.08 42.63
C PRO A 446 -30.75 6.91 41.43
N GLY A 447 -32.06 6.91 41.13
CA GLY A 447 -32.65 7.50 39.92
C GLY A 447 -32.42 8.99 39.68
N GLY A 448 -31.85 9.73 40.64
CA GLY A 448 -31.47 11.14 40.51
C GLY A 448 -30.13 11.40 39.79
N GLN A 449 -29.33 10.36 39.48
CA GLN A 449 -28.02 10.49 38.82
C GLN A 449 -28.02 10.10 37.33
N LEU A 450 -29.16 9.65 36.78
CA LEU A 450 -29.24 9.16 35.41
C LEU A 450 -29.47 10.33 34.43
N THR A 451 -28.40 10.79 33.77
CA THR A 451 -28.56 11.72 32.65
C THR A 451 -28.92 10.97 31.36
N LEU A 452 -29.57 11.66 30.41
CA LEU A 452 -29.93 11.09 29.10
C LEU A 452 -28.75 10.45 28.33
N PRO A 453 -27.55 11.06 28.25
CA PRO A 453 -26.40 10.42 27.57
C PRO A 453 -25.89 9.19 28.33
N ASP A 454 -25.86 9.22 29.67
CA ASP A 454 -25.40 8.10 30.49
C ASP A 454 -26.29 6.87 30.31
N LEU A 455 -27.60 7.08 30.17
CA LEU A 455 -28.56 6.02 29.92
C LEU A 455 -28.28 5.27 28.61
N SER A 456 -27.83 5.94 27.55
CA SER A 456 -27.45 5.26 26.31
C SER A 456 -26.25 4.32 26.50
N CYS A 457 -25.28 4.70 27.33
CA CYS A 457 -24.14 3.86 27.69
C CYS A 457 -24.54 2.71 28.63
N HIS A 458 -25.43 2.96 29.59
CA HIS A 458 -26.00 1.93 30.45
C HIS A 458 -26.74 0.86 29.65
N LEU A 459 -27.56 1.25 28.68
CA LEU A 459 -28.28 0.32 27.81
C LEU A 459 -27.33 -0.57 27.00
N LYS A 460 -26.23 -0.03 26.46
CA LYS A 460 -25.21 -0.82 25.75
C LYS A 460 -24.49 -1.84 26.63
N VAL A 461 -24.19 -1.48 27.88
CA VAL A 461 -23.59 -2.42 28.84
C VAL A 461 -24.59 -3.50 29.24
N LEU A 462 -25.85 -3.13 29.49
CA LEU A 462 -26.92 -4.06 29.84
C LEU A 462 -27.28 -5.00 28.67
N SER A 463 -27.20 -4.53 27.42
CA SER A 463 -27.44 -5.39 26.25
C SER A 463 -26.36 -6.44 26.11
N ARG A 464 -25.09 -6.07 26.29
CA ARG A 464 -23.97 -7.01 26.27
C ARG A 464 -24.01 -8.00 27.43
N ALA A 465 -24.34 -7.53 28.64
CA ALA A 465 -24.51 -8.41 29.80
C ALA A 465 -25.67 -9.40 29.62
N ALA A 466 -26.72 -9.04 28.86
CA ALA A 466 -27.85 -9.93 28.55
C ALA A 466 -27.52 -10.98 27.46
N GLU A 467 -26.37 -10.91 26.79
CA GLU A 467 -25.90 -11.97 25.89
C GLU A 467 -25.33 -13.16 26.66
N GLU A 468 -24.84 -12.93 27.88
CA GLU A 468 -24.26 -13.97 28.74
C GLU A 468 -25.34 -14.77 29.44
N GLY A 469 -25.47 -16.07 29.10
CA GLY A 469 -26.48 -16.96 29.67
C GLY A 469 -26.41 -17.13 31.21
N ASN A 470 -25.26 -16.84 31.80
CA ASN A 470 -24.99 -16.94 33.23
C ASN A 470 -25.51 -15.72 34.03
N ILE A 471 -25.89 -14.62 33.36
CA ILE A 471 -26.30 -13.37 33.99
C ILE A 471 -27.82 -13.23 33.93
N SER A 472 -28.49 -13.20 35.09
CA SER A 472 -29.96 -13.07 35.09
C SER A 472 -30.41 -11.67 34.63
N PRO A 473 -31.25 -11.52 33.58
CA PRO A 473 -31.75 -10.23 33.13
C PRO A 473 -32.85 -9.60 34.02
N CYS A 474 -33.31 -10.30 35.07
CA CYS A 474 -34.41 -9.86 35.93
C CYS A 474 -34.22 -8.44 36.50
N SER A 475 -33.00 -8.12 36.96
CA SER A 475 -32.67 -6.80 37.51
C SER A 475 -32.67 -5.73 36.42
N THR A 476 -32.20 -6.06 35.22
CA THR A 476 -32.25 -5.19 34.03
C THR A 476 -33.68 -4.82 33.68
N LEU A 477 -34.60 -5.78 33.63
CA LEU A 477 -36.01 -5.51 33.30
C LEU A 477 -36.72 -4.68 34.37
N ARG A 478 -36.43 -4.95 35.65
CA ARG A 478 -36.94 -4.13 36.77
C ARG A 478 -36.42 -2.69 36.68
N PHE A 479 -35.15 -2.51 36.37
CA PHE A 479 -34.57 -1.19 36.13
C PHE A 479 -35.25 -0.47 34.96
N LEU A 480 -35.41 -1.12 33.81
CA LEU A 480 -36.12 -0.56 32.66
C LEU A 480 -37.54 -0.12 33.05
N SER A 481 -38.30 -0.96 33.74
CA SER A 481 -39.64 -0.62 34.20
C SER A 481 -39.67 0.60 35.13
N ALA A 482 -38.70 0.73 36.04
CA ALA A 482 -38.58 1.87 36.94
C ALA A 482 -38.24 3.18 36.20
N VAL A 483 -37.34 3.10 35.21
CA VAL A 483 -36.98 4.25 34.35
C VAL A 483 -38.20 4.72 33.55
N PHE A 484 -39.02 3.81 33.03
CA PHE A 484 -40.26 4.16 32.32
C PHE A 484 -41.32 4.82 33.22
N THR A 485 -41.46 4.37 34.47
CA THR A 485 -42.39 5.01 35.42
C THR A 485 -41.99 6.42 35.82
N SER A 486 -40.72 6.80 35.66
CA SER A 486 -40.16 8.07 36.12
C SER A 486 -40.31 9.24 35.11
N SER A 487 -41.10 9.09 34.04
CA SER A 487 -41.48 10.13 33.05
C SER A 487 -40.38 10.78 32.18
N LEU A 488 -39.09 10.46 32.42
CA LEU A 488 -37.95 11.02 31.69
C LEU A 488 -37.84 10.55 30.22
N LEU A 489 -38.36 9.37 29.90
CA LEU A 489 -38.23 8.76 28.56
C LEU A 489 -39.46 8.95 27.67
N CYS A 490 -40.66 8.98 28.26
CA CYS A 490 -41.91 8.97 27.49
C CYS A 490 -42.30 10.36 26.95
N SER A 491 -41.61 11.42 27.37
CA SER A 491 -41.85 12.80 26.91
C SER A 491 -40.88 13.26 25.81
N GLY A 492 -39.72 12.59 25.64
CA GLY A 492 -38.73 12.89 24.60
C GLY A 492 -38.72 11.83 23.50
N SER A 493 -38.99 12.22 22.25
CA SER A 493 -38.93 11.36 21.07
C SER A 493 -37.47 11.03 20.66
N ASN A 494 -36.68 10.46 21.57
CA ASN A 494 -35.28 10.14 21.32
C ASN A 494 -35.12 8.72 20.75
N TRP A 495 -35.26 8.60 19.43
CA TRP A 495 -35.15 7.36 18.66
C TRP A 495 -33.94 6.48 19.03
N CYS A 496 -32.75 7.07 19.25
CA CYS A 496 -31.54 6.31 19.62
C CYS A 496 -31.68 5.56 20.94
N LEU A 497 -32.38 6.17 21.90
CA LEU A 497 -32.59 5.57 23.22
C LEU A 497 -33.64 4.47 23.15
N GLY A 498 -34.72 4.70 22.39
CA GLY A 498 -35.73 3.66 22.11
C GLY A 498 -35.10 2.41 21.50
N ASN A 499 -34.20 2.59 20.53
CA ASN A 499 -33.43 1.48 19.95
C ASN A 499 -32.55 0.78 20.97
N GLY A 500 -31.83 1.51 21.82
CA GLY A 500 -31.03 0.89 22.89
C GLY A 500 -31.85 0.02 23.83
N VAL A 501 -33.09 0.40 24.16
CA VAL A 501 -33.99 -0.45 24.98
C VAL A 501 -34.46 -1.67 24.19
N LEU A 502 -34.86 -1.48 22.93
CA LEU A 502 -35.26 -2.60 22.05
C LEU A 502 -34.11 -3.59 21.84
N GLY A 503 -32.87 -3.11 21.77
CA GLY A 503 -31.65 -3.93 21.72
C GLY A 503 -31.50 -4.81 22.95
N VAL A 504 -31.67 -4.25 24.16
CA VAL A 504 -31.69 -5.03 25.41
C VAL A 504 -32.83 -6.05 25.38
N CYS A 505 -34.06 -5.65 25.06
CA CYS A 505 -35.20 -6.56 24.98
C CYS A 505 -34.96 -7.70 23.98
N ARG A 506 -34.33 -7.43 22.84
CA ARG A 506 -33.96 -8.45 21.84
C ARG A 506 -32.96 -9.46 22.39
N ARG A 507 -31.94 -9.01 23.14
CA ARG A 507 -30.98 -9.93 23.78
C ARG A 507 -31.65 -10.78 24.86
N VAL A 508 -32.57 -10.21 25.64
CA VAL A 508 -33.38 -10.96 26.60
C VAL A 508 -34.31 -11.98 25.94
N LEU A 509 -34.87 -11.66 24.76
CA LEU A 509 -35.67 -12.62 23.97
C LEU A 509 -34.88 -13.87 23.55
N LEU A 510 -33.55 -13.76 23.44
CA LEU A 510 -32.64 -14.85 23.08
C LEU A 510 -32.06 -15.57 24.31
N HIS A 511 -32.37 -15.11 25.52
CA HIS A 511 -31.71 -15.59 26.74
C HIS A 511 -32.23 -16.97 27.18
N PRO A 512 -31.38 -17.87 27.71
CA PRO A 512 -31.78 -19.22 28.15
C PRO A 512 -32.82 -19.24 29.27
N SER A 513 -32.97 -18.15 30.03
CA SER A 513 -33.97 -18.02 31.11
C SER A 513 -35.25 -17.27 30.74
N LEU A 514 -35.60 -17.19 29.44
CA LEU A 514 -36.81 -16.50 28.96
C LEU A 514 -38.09 -16.87 29.73
N ASP A 515 -38.26 -18.15 30.11
CA ASP A 515 -39.51 -18.65 30.71
C ASP A 515 -39.84 -17.98 32.05
N SER A 516 -38.82 -17.59 32.83
CA SER A 516 -39.00 -16.86 34.09
C SER A 516 -39.10 -15.34 33.90
N LEU A 517 -38.77 -14.84 32.71
CA LEU A 517 -38.70 -13.43 32.34
C LEU A 517 -39.89 -12.96 31.49
N PHE A 518 -40.78 -13.89 31.10
CA PHE A 518 -41.88 -13.63 30.18
C PHE A 518 -42.75 -12.44 30.62
N GLY A 519 -43.21 -12.44 31.89
CA GLY A 519 -44.07 -11.38 32.43
C GLY A 519 -43.36 -10.01 32.42
N PRO A 520 -42.22 -9.85 33.10
CA PRO A 520 -41.50 -8.57 33.15
C PRO A 520 -41.08 -8.04 31.76
N LEU A 521 -40.75 -8.92 30.81
CA LEU A 521 -40.40 -8.52 29.45
C LEU A 521 -41.64 -8.07 28.65
N ALA A 522 -42.75 -8.81 28.79
CA ALA A 522 -44.02 -8.46 28.16
C ALA A 522 -44.54 -7.10 28.65
N ASP A 523 -44.42 -6.80 29.94
CA ASP A 523 -44.81 -5.52 30.53
C ASP A 523 -44.01 -4.35 29.96
N VAL A 524 -42.69 -4.50 29.82
CA VAL A 524 -41.81 -3.47 29.23
C VAL A 524 -42.12 -3.24 27.75
N LEU A 525 -42.29 -4.32 26.97
CA LEU A 525 -42.60 -4.23 25.54
C LEU A 525 -43.99 -3.61 25.30
N LEU A 526 -44.99 -3.99 26.10
CA LEU A 526 -46.33 -3.41 26.00
C LEU A 526 -46.34 -1.94 26.38
N HIS A 527 -45.58 -1.54 27.41
CA HIS A 527 -45.44 -0.15 27.79
C HIS A 527 -44.80 0.70 26.67
N LEU A 528 -43.75 0.17 26.01
CA LEU A 528 -43.12 0.82 24.85
C LEU A 528 -44.10 0.93 23.66
N ALA A 529 -44.86 -0.12 23.38
CA ALA A 529 -45.84 -0.17 22.29
C ALA A 529 -47.00 0.83 22.43
N CYS A 530 -47.35 1.21 23.67
CA CYS A 530 -48.48 2.08 23.97
C CYS A 530 -48.08 3.53 24.27
N ASN A 531 -46.92 3.77 24.91
CA ASN A 531 -46.63 5.06 25.55
C ASN A 531 -45.39 5.78 25.02
N TYR A 532 -44.60 5.18 24.12
CA TYR A 532 -43.40 5.82 23.59
C TYR A 532 -43.72 6.86 22.51
N GLY A 533 -43.00 7.98 22.42
CA GLY A 533 -43.35 9.09 21.51
C GLY A 533 -43.08 8.84 20.02
N ASP A 534 -42.24 7.85 19.69
CA ASP A 534 -41.80 7.53 18.32
C ASP A 534 -42.56 6.31 17.75
N SER A 535 -43.12 6.44 16.55
CA SER A 535 -43.94 5.40 15.91
C SER A 535 -43.14 4.16 15.53
N ASP A 536 -41.88 4.32 15.12
CA ASP A 536 -41.05 3.19 14.70
C ASP A 536 -40.77 2.31 15.91
N ILE A 537 -40.38 2.92 17.03
CA ILE A 537 -40.13 2.21 18.30
C ILE A 537 -41.38 1.49 18.80
N GLN A 538 -42.57 2.12 18.70
CA GLN A 538 -43.84 1.48 19.06
C GLN A 538 -44.11 0.22 18.22
N ASP A 539 -43.94 0.31 16.91
CA ASP A 539 -44.23 -0.81 16.01
C ASP A 539 -43.22 -1.95 16.18
N HIS A 540 -41.95 -1.62 16.43
CA HIS A 540 -40.92 -2.60 16.77
C HIS A 540 -41.22 -3.31 18.10
N ALA A 541 -41.67 -2.56 19.12
CA ALA A 541 -42.08 -3.14 20.40
C ALA A 541 -43.30 -4.07 20.25
N ARG A 542 -44.29 -3.69 19.43
CA ARG A 542 -45.46 -4.54 19.10
C ARG A 542 -45.05 -5.82 18.39
N LEU A 543 -44.08 -5.73 17.48
CA LEU A 543 -43.54 -6.89 16.78
C LEU A 543 -42.85 -7.83 17.77
N TYR A 544 -41.95 -7.33 18.62
CA TYR A 544 -41.30 -8.15 19.65
C TYR A 544 -42.29 -8.76 20.65
N PHE A 545 -43.31 -8.02 21.07
CA PHE A 545 -44.38 -8.53 21.92
C PHE A 545 -45.18 -9.65 21.21
N SER A 546 -45.46 -9.48 19.92
CA SER A 546 -46.14 -10.50 19.11
C SER A 546 -45.27 -11.76 18.94
N LEU A 547 -43.97 -11.60 18.71
CA LEU A 547 -43.03 -12.74 18.62
C LEU A 547 -42.95 -13.50 19.96
N LEU A 548 -42.87 -12.79 21.07
CA LEU A 548 -42.84 -13.37 22.42
C LEU A 548 -44.09 -14.20 22.72
N THR A 549 -45.27 -13.73 22.30
CA THR A 549 -46.56 -14.38 22.60
C THR A 549 -46.93 -15.50 21.62
N THR A 550 -46.39 -15.51 20.40
CA THR A 550 -46.83 -16.42 19.32
C THR A 550 -45.82 -17.51 18.93
N LEU A 551 -44.52 -17.31 19.17
CA LEU A 551 -43.48 -18.25 18.72
C LEU A 551 -42.91 -19.10 19.86
N SER A 552 -42.52 -20.34 19.53
CA SER A 552 -41.68 -21.16 20.42
C SER A 552 -40.25 -20.64 20.43
N ARG A 553 -39.51 -20.87 21.52
CA ARG A 553 -38.13 -20.39 21.70
C ARG A 553 -37.20 -20.70 20.53
N GLU A 554 -37.23 -21.93 20.01
CA GLU A 554 -36.42 -22.37 18.86
C GLU A 554 -36.74 -21.59 17.57
N LYS A 555 -38.02 -21.25 17.36
CA LYS A 555 -38.43 -20.42 16.22
C LYS A 555 -38.06 -18.95 16.45
N LEU A 556 -38.13 -18.50 17.70
CA LEU A 556 -37.77 -17.15 18.11
C LEU A 556 -36.26 -16.91 17.90
N SER A 557 -35.40 -17.85 18.32
CA SER A 557 -33.96 -17.78 18.07
C SER A 557 -33.64 -17.86 16.57
N ALA A 558 -34.30 -18.73 15.81
CA ALA A 558 -34.11 -18.83 14.36
C ALA A 558 -34.47 -17.52 13.62
N VAL A 559 -35.55 -16.85 14.04
CA VAL A 559 -36.01 -15.57 13.45
C VAL A 559 -35.10 -14.41 13.85
N LEU A 560 -34.64 -14.36 15.10
CA LEU A 560 -33.86 -13.24 15.63
C LEU A 560 -32.33 -13.35 15.43
N GLN A 561 -31.75 -14.56 15.41
CA GLN A 561 -30.31 -14.78 15.19
C GLN A 561 -29.96 -14.90 13.70
N GLY A 562 -30.95 -15.15 12.83
CA GLY A 562 -30.75 -15.33 11.39
C GLY A 562 -30.05 -16.65 11.08
N ALA A 563 -30.81 -17.67 10.70
CA ALA A 563 -30.27 -18.98 10.31
C ALA A 563 -29.11 -18.87 9.31
N ALA A 564 -28.06 -19.69 9.47
CA ALA A 564 -26.80 -19.61 8.74
C ALA A 564 -26.84 -20.03 7.25
N GLU A 565 -27.96 -20.46 6.67
CA GLU A 565 -28.01 -20.95 5.26
C GLU A 565 -28.85 -20.07 4.31
N GLY A 566 -28.21 -19.45 3.30
CA GLY A 566 -28.86 -18.75 2.16
C GLY A 566 -28.91 -17.20 2.19
N GLN A 567 -27.90 -16.52 1.64
CA GLN A 567 -27.65 -15.07 1.85
C GLN A 567 -28.69 -14.06 1.28
N VAL A 568 -29.56 -14.40 0.33
CA VAL A 568 -30.37 -13.37 -0.38
C VAL A 568 -31.76 -13.12 0.22
N LYS A 569 -32.41 -14.14 0.83
CA LYS A 569 -33.73 -13.97 1.48
C LYS A 569 -33.67 -13.56 2.95
N LYS A 570 -32.47 -13.50 3.54
CA LYS A 570 -32.22 -13.23 4.96
C LYS A 570 -32.23 -11.75 5.35
N ARG A 571 -31.92 -10.86 4.41
CA ARG A 571 -31.69 -9.43 4.70
C ARG A 571 -32.97 -8.58 4.69
N ALA A 572 -34.01 -9.00 3.95
CA ALA A 572 -35.24 -8.22 3.83
C ALA A 572 -36.02 -8.03 5.15
N LEU A 573 -35.90 -8.96 6.11
CA LEU A 573 -36.58 -8.87 7.42
C LEU A 573 -35.68 -8.35 8.55
N SER A 574 -34.35 -8.45 8.40
CA SER A 574 -33.37 -7.99 9.40
C SER A 574 -32.94 -6.53 9.21
N CYS A 575 -33.12 -5.97 7.99
CA CYS A 575 -32.84 -4.56 7.67
C CYS A 575 -33.94 -3.58 8.11
N VAL A 576 -35.07 -4.04 8.66
CA VAL A 576 -36.10 -3.14 9.22
C VAL A 576 -35.63 -2.52 10.54
N MET A 577 -34.66 -3.13 11.22
CA MET A 577 -34.26 -2.72 12.57
C MET A 577 -32.89 -2.06 12.57
N ALA A 578 -32.80 -0.89 13.22
CA ALA A 578 -31.66 0.03 13.20
C ALA A 578 -30.33 -0.54 13.75
N GLU A 579 -30.39 -1.60 14.57
CA GLU A 579 -29.23 -2.15 15.30
C GLU A 579 -28.73 -3.49 14.77
N SER A 580 -29.24 -4.00 13.64
CA SER A 580 -28.69 -5.22 13.05
C SER A 580 -27.36 -4.89 12.35
N GLU A 581 -26.33 -5.73 12.54
CA GLU A 581 -25.09 -5.70 11.75
C GLU A 581 -25.36 -5.73 10.23
N GLY A 582 -26.53 -6.23 9.82
CA GLY A 582 -27.01 -6.14 8.44
C GLY A 582 -27.29 -4.72 7.93
N LEU A 583 -27.70 -3.79 8.80
CA LEU A 583 -27.95 -2.38 8.45
C LEU A 583 -26.64 -1.59 8.40
N THR A 584 -25.72 -1.79 9.36
CA THR A 584 -24.38 -1.19 9.29
C THR A 584 -23.60 -1.73 8.09
N ASN A 585 -23.72 -3.02 7.76
CA ASN A 585 -23.16 -3.59 6.54
C ASN A 585 -23.86 -3.08 5.27
N ALA A 586 -25.16 -2.79 5.28
CA ALA A 586 -25.84 -2.22 4.11
C ALA A 586 -25.51 -0.73 3.90
N LEU A 587 -25.23 0.00 4.99
CA LEU A 587 -24.87 1.42 4.99
C LEU A 587 -23.36 1.66 4.78
N SER A 588 -22.52 0.65 5.01
CA SER A 588 -21.10 0.73 4.72
C SER A 588 -20.84 0.52 3.22
N VAL A 589 -19.95 1.34 2.68
CA VAL A 589 -19.47 1.17 1.31
C VAL A 589 -18.34 0.14 1.36
N HIS A 590 -18.55 -1.02 0.74
CA HIS A 590 -17.58 -2.11 0.71
C HIS A 590 -16.55 -1.87 -0.38
N GLN A 591 -15.27 -2.04 -0.08
CA GLN A 591 -14.22 -1.88 -1.09
C GLN A 591 -13.98 -3.21 -1.81
N THR A 592 -13.87 -3.17 -3.14
CA THR A 592 -13.50 -4.34 -3.94
C THR A 592 -11.98 -4.47 -4.03
N ASP A 593 -11.44 -5.67 -3.86
CA ASP A 593 -9.99 -5.94 -4.01
C ASP A 593 -9.47 -5.75 -5.45
N ARG A 594 -10.35 -5.84 -6.44
CA ARG A 594 -10.03 -5.71 -7.87
C ARG A 594 -11.05 -4.84 -8.58
N ALA A 595 -10.59 -4.16 -9.64
CA ALA A 595 -11.46 -3.37 -10.50
C ALA A 595 -12.55 -4.23 -11.16
N VAL A 596 -13.81 -3.88 -10.94
CA VAL A 596 -14.97 -4.61 -11.49
C VAL A 596 -15.40 -4.03 -12.84
N LEU A 597 -15.19 -2.73 -13.03
CA LEU A 597 -15.66 -1.96 -14.18
C LEU A 597 -14.49 -1.40 -14.99
N ARG A 598 -14.70 -1.23 -16.30
CA ARG A 598 -13.80 -0.52 -17.21
C ARG A 598 -14.58 0.32 -18.21
N LEU A 599 -14.06 1.50 -18.52
CA LEU A 599 -14.50 2.32 -19.65
C LEU A 599 -13.62 2.01 -20.87
N THR A 600 -14.26 1.69 -21.99
CA THR A 600 -13.59 1.39 -23.27
C THR A 600 -14.00 2.43 -24.30
N GLU A 601 -13.09 2.87 -25.16
CA GLU A 601 -13.40 3.91 -26.15
C GLU A 601 -14.45 3.41 -27.16
N ALA A 602 -15.47 4.23 -27.40
CA ALA A 602 -16.44 4.00 -28.47
C ALA A 602 -15.95 4.71 -29.73
N GLY A 603 -15.96 4.01 -30.88
CA GLY A 603 -15.48 4.57 -32.14
C GLY A 603 -16.17 5.89 -32.54
N PRO A 604 -15.56 6.66 -33.46
CA PRO A 604 -16.07 7.96 -33.87
C PRO A 604 -17.50 7.84 -34.40
N GLY A 605 -18.41 8.67 -33.89
CA GLY A 605 -19.78 8.74 -34.38
C GLY A 605 -19.86 9.30 -35.81
N PRO A 606 -20.94 9.03 -36.55
CA PRO A 606 -21.12 9.57 -37.89
C PRO A 606 -21.13 11.11 -37.85
N LEU A 607 -20.21 11.73 -38.61
CA LEU A 607 -20.24 13.17 -38.88
C LEU A 607 -21.44 13.43 -39.80
N GLN A 608 -22.39 14.25 -39.36
CA GLN A 608 -23.46 14.74 -40.22
C GLN A 608 -22.88 15.81 -41.14
N GLU A 609 -22.63 15.45 -42.39
CA GLU A 609 -22.45 16.41 -43.47
C GLU A 609 -23.81 17.05 -43.75
N ALA A 610 -23.94 18.35 -43.49
CA ALA A 610 -25.07 19.14 -43.93
C ALA A 610 -24.65 19.91 -45.19
N ASP A 611 -25.27 19.58 -46.32
CA ASP A 611 -25.09 20.29 -47.57
C ASP A 611 -25.79 21.66 -47.48
N ALA A 612 -25.00 22.71 -47.25
CA ALA A 612 -25.42 24.09 -47.47
C ALA A 612 -24.18 24.92 -47.87
N ASP A 613 -24.25 25.57 -49.03
CA ASP A 613 -23.19 26.39 -49.60
C ASP A 613 -23.48 27.89 -49.42
N GLU A 614 -22.99 28.49 -48.34
CA GLU A 614 -22.76 29.92 -48.25
C GLU A 614 -21.29 30.22 -48.58
N ASP A 615 -21.06 30.96 -49.67
CA ASP A 615 -19.73 31.49 -50.01
C ASP A 615 -19.48 32.79 -49.23
N VAL A 616 -18.66 32.67 -48.19
CA VAL A 616 -18.19 33.80 -47.40
C VAL A 616 -16.98 34.36 -48.13
N GLY A 617 -17.20 35.37 -48.98
CA GLY A 617 -16.13 36.07 -49.72
C GLY A 617 -15.07 36.74 -48.83
N ASP A 618 -14.35 37.72 -49.39
CA ASP A 618 -13.21 38.38 -48.75
C ASP A 618 -13.54 38.87 -47.32
N GLY A 619 -12.89 38.28 -46.30
CA GLY A 619 -13.22 38.48 -44.87
C GLY A 619 -13.56 37.23 -44.05
N ALA A 620 -13.43 36.02 -44.59
CA ALA A 620 -13.66 34.75 -43.88
C ALA A 620 -12.89 34.65 -42.54
N LEU A 621 -11.63 35.06 -42.49
CA LEU A 621 -10.80 35.03 -41.27
C LEU A 621 -11.35 35.94 -40.15
N GLN A 622 -11.83 37.14 -40.48
CA GLN A 622 -12.39 38.07 -39.50
C GLN A 622 -13.70 37.54 -38.91
N ARG A 623 -14.56 36.95 -39.76
CA ARG A 623 -15.79 36.27 -39.30
C ARG A 623 -15.47 35.05 -38.44
N TYR A 624 -14.47 34.26 -38.81
CA TYR A 624 -13.99 33.15 -37.98
C TYR A 624 -13.57 33.61 -36.58
N ARG A 625 -12.71 34.64 -36.51
CA ARG A 625 -12.25 35.21 -35.24
C ARG A 625 -13.36 35.79 -34.38
N SER A 626 -14.36 36.41 -34.99
CA SER A 626 -15.50 37.00 -34.27
C SER A 626 -16.35 35.96 -33.52
N GLN A 627 -16.31 34.69 -33.91
CA GLN A 627 -17.05 33.61 -33.24
C GLN A 627 -16.48 33.33 -31.84
N PHE A 628 -15.17 33.51 -31.63
CA PHE A 628 -14.53 33.33 -30.32
C PHE A 628 -14.88 34.42 -29.30
N SER A 629 -15.55 35.50 -29.71
CA SER A 629 -16.11 36.50 -28.79
C SER A 629 -17.31 35.94 -28.00
N GLN A 630 -17.92 34.86 -28.47
CA GLN A 630 -18.96 34.15 -27.72
C GLN A 630 -18.32 33.25 -26.65
N THR A 631 -18.78 33.37 -25.40
CA THR A 631 -18.27 32.57 -24.27
C THR A 631 -18.62 31.10 -24.46
N GLY A 632 -17.61 30.23 -24.50
CA GLY A 632 -17.79 28.78 -24.64
C GLY A 632 -17.87 28.27 -26.08
N PHE A 633 -17.65 29.12 -27.09
CA PHE A 633 -17.55 28.69 -28.49
C PHE A 633 -16.39 27.70 -28.68
N ALA A 634 -16.68 26.55 -29.28
CA ALA A 634 -15.73 25.48 -29.59
C ALA A 634 -14.81 25.05 -28.43
N SER A 635 -15.25 25.21 -27.16
CA SER A 635 -14.39 24.97 -25.99
C SER A 635 -14.47 23.55 -25.42
N LEU A 636 -15.24 22.65 -26.03
CA LEU A 636 -15.56 21.33 -25.48
C LEU A 636 -15.07 20.20 -26.41
N VAL A 637 -14.46 19.18 -25.82
CA VAL A 637 -14.02 17.95 -26.50
C VAL A 637 -14.86 16.77 -26.00
N PRO A 638 -15.83 16.28 -26.78
CA PRO A 638 -16.66 15.14 -26.39
C PRO A 638 -15.95 13.81 -26.67
N LEU A 639 -15.65 13.04 -25.62
CA LEU A 639 -15.10 11.70 -25.71
C LEU A 639 -16.18 10.65 -25.42
N ARG A 640 -16.31 9.63 -26.27
CA ARG A 640 -17.34 8.58 -26.13
C ARG A 640 -16.72 7.31 -25.58
N TYR A 641 -17.32 6.76 -24.52
CA TYR A 641 -16.88 5.54 -23.86
C TYR A 641 -18.05 4.57 -23.66
N ARG A 642 -17.75 3.27 -23.63
CA ARG A 642 -18.67 2.19 -23.24
C ARG A 642 -18.28 1.63 -21.89
N LEU A 643 -19.24 1.54 -20.97
CA LEU A 643 -19.02 0.93 -19.65
C LEU A 643 -19.19 -0.59 -19.75
N THR A 644 -18.13 -1.32 -19.38
CA THR A 644 -18.06 -2.79 -19.46
C THR A 644 -17.60 -3.40 -18.15
N LEU A 645 -17.98 -4.66 -17.91
CA LEU A 645 -17.50 -5.48 -16.78
C LEU A 645 -16.15 -6.10 -17.12
N MET A 646 -15.21 -6.12 -16.16
CA MET A 646 -13.91 -6.78 -16.32
C MET A 646 -13.99 -8.30 -16.09
N GLU A 647 -13.11 -9.07 -16.73
CA GLU A 647 -12.96 -10.52 -16.51
C GLU A 647 -11.65 -10.82 -15.75
N PRO A 648 -11.60 -11.81 -14.82
CA PRO A 648 -12.69 -12.70 -14.38
C PRO A 648 -13.65 -12.01 -13.41
N HIS A 649 -14.95 -12.27 -13.58
CA HIS A 649 -16.02 -11.64 -12.82
C HIS A 649 -16.60 -12.63 -11.81
N GLN A 650 -16.89 -12.14 -10.60
CA GLN A 650 -17.69 -12.89 -9.64
C GLN A 650 -19.17 -12.88 -10.10
N PRO A 651 -19.94 -13.96 -9.90
CA PRO A 651 -21.36 -14.02 -10.28
C PRO A 651 -22.22 -12.94 -9.60
N LEU A 652 -21.70 -12.38 -8.50
CA LEU A 652 -22.32 -11.28 -7.75
C LEU A 652 -22.41 -9.98 -8.57
N PHE A 653 -21.48 -9.74 -9.50
CA PHE A 653 -21.37 -8.50 -10.27
C PHE A 653 -21.95 -8.57 -11.70
N GLU A 654 -22.74 -9.60 -12.01
CA GLU A 654 -23.38 -9.73 -13.33
C GLU A 654 -24.40 -8.62 -13.62
N GLN A 655 -24.99 -8.05 -12.57
CA GLN A 655 -25.98 -6.99 -12.65
C GLN A 655 -25.70 -5.94 -11.58
N LEU A 656 -25.44 -4.72 -12.03
CA LEU A 656 -25.11 -3.59 -11.19
C LEU A 656 -26.14 -2.49 -11.39
N PHE A 657 -26.51 -1.83 -10.30
CA PHE A 657 -27.53 -0.79 -10.24
C PHE A 657 -26.93 0.52 -9.72
N SER A 658 -27.55 1.64 -10.11
CA SER A 658 -27.25 2.97 -9.56
C SER A 658 -25.76 3.31 -9.57
N ILE A 659 -25.08 3.01 -10.68
CA ILE A 659 -23.65 3.19 -10.82
C ILE A 659 -23.36 4.69 -10.91
N ARG A 660 -22.53 5.20 -10.02
CA ARG A 660 -22.01 6.56 -10.05
C ARG A 660 -20.51 6.52 -10.32
N LEU A 661 -20.10 7.15 -11.40
CA LEU A 661 -18.71 7.28 -11.82
C LEU A 661 -18.18 8.64 -11.37
N HIS A 662 -17.08 8.61 -10.64
CA HIS A 662 -16.35 9.78 -10.15
C HIS A 662 -15.07 9.95 -10.96
N PHE A 663 -14.84 11.17 -11.47
CA PHE A 663 -13.68 11.49 -12.30
C PHE A 663 -12.76 12.47 -11.57
N ARG A 664 -11.48 12.13 -11.46
CA ARG A 664 -10.46 13.00 -10.86
C ARG A 664 -9.28 13.16 -11.82
N LEU A 665 -9.03 14.39 -12.26
CA LEU A 665 -7.89 14.73 -13.10
C LEU A 665 -6.59 14.71 -12.29
N THR A 666 -5.50 14.18 -12.86
CA THR A 666 -4.17 14.21 -12.24
C THR A 666 -3.47 15.56 -12.37
N ASP A 667 -3.92 16.39 -13.30
CA ASP A 667 -3.33 17.70 -13.63
C ASP A 667 -4.39 18.81 -13.72
N HIS A 668 -3.95 20.01 -14.09
CA HIS A 668 -4.79 21.19 -14.24
C HIS A 668 -4.96 21.62 -15.72
N HIS A 669 -4.70 20.72 -16.68
CA HIS A 669 -4.85 21.01 -18.10
C HIS A 669 -6.32 21.12 -18.52
N TYR A 670 -7.24 20.48 -17.81
CA TYR A 670 -8.68 20.48 -18.08
C TYR A 670 -9.48 20.98 -16.86
N HIS A 671 -10.70 21.44 -17.10
CA HIS A 671 -11.65 21.72 -16.02
C HIS A 671 -12.18 20.42 -15.40
N PRO A 672 -12.55 20.43 -14.10
CA PRO A 672 -13.12 19.26 -13.43
C PRO A 672 -14.33 18.70 -14.17
N LEU A 673 -14.35 17.38 -14.36
CA LEU A 673 -15.47 16.67 -14.97
C LEU A 673 -16.58 16.43 -13.94
N PRO A 674 -17.86 16.57 -14.31
CA PRO A 674 -18.97 16.18 -13.45
C PRO A 674 -19.07 14.65 -13.34
N ASP A 675 -19.63 14.18 -12.22
CA ASP A 675 -19.93 12.76 -12.03
C ASP A 675 -20.96 12.28 -13.06
N ALA A 676 -20.82 11.03 -13.51
CA ALA A 676 -21.77 10.40 -14.43
C ALA A 676 -22.56 9.30 -13.72
N SER A 677 -23.86 9.21 -13.99
CA SER A 677 -24.74 8.17 -13.45
C SER A 677 -25.19 7.21 -14.55
N VAL A 678 -25.05 5.92 -14.28
CA VAL A 678 -25.56 4.84 -15.14
C VAL A 678 -26.54 4.01 -14.32
N PRO A 679 -27.83 3.95 -14.71
CA PRO A 679 -28.86 3.34 -13.87
C PRO A 679 -28.70 1.82 -13.73
N LEU A 680 -28.24 1.16 -14.80
CA LEU A 680 -28.14 -0.31 -14.85
C LEU A 680 -27.02 -0.73 -15.82
N LEU A 681 -26.18 -1.66 -15.36
CA LEU A 681 -25.27 -2.42 -16.21
C LEU A 681 -25.58 -3.92 -16.07
N HIS A 682 -25.74 -4.59 -17.21
CA HIS A 682 -26.05 -6.02 -17.24
C HIS A 682 -25.30 -6.70 -18.39
N ARG A 683 -24.66 -7.85 -18.13
CA ARG A 683 -23.83 -8.56 -19.13
C ARG A 683 -24.59 -8.91 -20.42
N GLN A 684 -25.86 -9.27 -20.31
CA GLN A 684 -26.67 -9.67 -21.48
C GLN A 684 -27.25 -8.48 -22.27
N ARG A 685 -27.04 -7.24 -21.80
CA ARG A 685 -27.49 -6.02 -22.49
C ARG A 685 -26.30 -5.33 -23.16
N PRO A 686 -26.54 -4.56 -24.24
CA PRO A 686 -25.49 -3.75 -24.82
C PRO A 686 -24.90 -2.79 -23.76
N PRO A 687 -23.57 -2.60 -23.72
CA PRO A 687 -22.93 -1.74 -22.74
C PRO A 687 -23.42 -0.29 -22.95
N PRO A 688 -23.76 0.43 -21.86
CA PRO A 688 -24.21 1.80 -21.96
C PRO A 688 -23.08 2.71 -22.46
N GLU A 689 -23.43 3.61 -23.37
CA GLU A 689 -22.53 4.62 -23.91
C GLU A 689 -22.59 5.90 -23.05
N LEU A 690 -21.42 6.41 -22.69
CA LEU A 690 -21.19 7.63 -21.93
C LEU A 690 -20.42 8.63 -22.79
N THR A 691 -20.82 9.90 -22.77
CA THR A 691 -20.07 10.98 -23.40
C THR A 691 -19.47 11.88 -22.33
N LEU A 692 -18.15 11.89 -22.22
CA LEU A 692 -17.39 12.77 -21.33
C LEU A 692 -17.03 14.05 -22.08
N THR A 693 -17.53 15.20 -21.64
CA THR A 693 -17.26 16.50 -22.27
C THR A 693 -16.11 17.21 -21.54
N LEU A 694 -14.90 17.13 -22.10
CA LEU A 694 -13.72 17.80 -21.56
C LEU A 694 -13.70 19.28 -21.95
N GLN A 695 -13.28 20.15 -21.03
CA GLN A 695 -13.05 21.57 -21.30
C GLN A 695 -11.57 21.93 -21.05
N PRO A 696 -10.70 21.87 -22.08
CA PRO A 696 -9.28 22.16 -21.94
C PRO A 696 -9.02 23.62 -21.58
N ARG A 697 -8.10 23.81 -20.64
CA ARG A 697 -7.35 25.06 -20.43
C ARG A 697 -6.10 25.06 -21.32
N ARG A 698 -5.50 23.89 -21.51
CA ARG A 698 -4.40 23.63 -22.45
C ARG A 698 -4.64 22.28 -23.13
N PRO A 699 -4.44 22.15 -24.45
CA PRO A 699 -4.69 20.92 -25.19
C PRO A 699 -3.52 19.93 -25.04
N HIS A 700 -3.17 19.56 -23.82
CA HIS A 700 -2.15 18.54 -23.53
C HIS A 700 -2.80 17.19 -23.21
N PRO A 701 -2.09 16.06 -23.41
CA PRO A 701 -2.50 14.77 -22.88
C PRO A 701 -2.74 14.81 -21.37
N THR A 702 -3.70 14.04 -20.87
CA THR A 702 -4.01 13.96 -19.44
C THR A 702 -4.44 12.55 -19.03
N THR A 703 -4.35 12.28 -17.73
CA THR A 703 -4.84 11.04 -17.11
C THR A 703 -6.00 11.36 -16.17
N ILE A 704 -7.11 10.66 -16.35
CA ILE A 704 -8.32 10.78 -15.53
C ILE A 704 -8.44 9.51 -14.68
N ARG A 705 -8.32 9.68 -13.36
CA ARG A 705 -8.62 8.61 -12.41
C ARG A 705 -10.12 8.43 -12.29
N VAL A 706 -10.57 7.19 -12.37
CA VAL A 706 -11.99 6.84 -12.34
C VAL A 706 -12.27 5.92 -11.15
N ALA A 707 -13.28 6.25 -10.37
CA ALA A 707 -13.81 5.38 -9.31
C ALA A 707 -15.31 5.20 -9.49
N ALA A 708 -15.83 4.03 -9.16
CA ALA A 708 -17.24 3.71 -9.27
C ALA A 708 -17.83 3.33 -7.91
N ILE A 709 -19.00 3.90 -7.61
CA ILE A 709 -19.86 3.44 -6.52
C ILE A 709 -21.10 2.83 -7.14
N PHE A 710 -21.45 1.60 -6.78
CA PHE A 710 -22.60 0.90 -7.35
C PHE A 710 -23.22 -0.08 -6.36
N THR A 711 -24.46 -0.48 -6.63
CA THR A 711 -25.15 -1.51 -5.84
C THR A 711 -25.20 -2.81 -6.63
N ALA A 712 -24.82 -3.93 -6.01
CA ALA A 712 -24.85 -5.25 -6.65
C ALA A 712 -26.15 -6.02 -6.33
N LYS A 713 -26.32 -7.22 -6.89
CA LYS A 713 -27.52 -8.07 -6.67
C LYS A 713 -27.74 -8.46 -5.20
N ASP A 714 -26.70 -8.39 -4.38
CA ASP A 714 -26.72 -8.68 -2.95
C ASP A 714 -27.29 -7.53 -2.08
N GLY A 715 -27.60 -6.39 -2.71
CA GLY A 715 -28.12 -5.19 -2.05
C GLY A 715 -27.06 -4.38 -1.31
N LEU A 716 -25.77 -4.71 -1.46
CA LEU A 716 -24.67 -3.95 -0.85
C LEU A 716 -24.18 -2.87 -1.81
N THR A 717 -23.70 -1.76 -1.22
CA THR A 717 -23.04 -0.68 -1.97
C THR A 717 -21.54 -0.94 -1.97
N TRP A 718 -20.97 -0.98 -3.16
CA TRP A 718 -19.56 -1.27 -3.40
C TRP A 718 -18.85 -0.04 -3.97
N HIS A 719 -17.60 0.15 -3.56
CA HIS A 719 -16.65 1.07 -4.16
C HIS A 719 -15.56 0.27 -4.88
N SER A 720 -15.34 0.60 -6.15
CA SER A 720 -14.35 -0.04 -7.00
C SER A 720 -13.51 1.02 -7.71
N ASP A 721 -12.20 0.95 -7.51
CA ASP A 721 -11.24 1.71 -8.31
C ASP A 721 -11.19 1.12 -9.72
N MET A 722 -11.24 1.97 -10.74
CA MET A 722 -11.23 1.56 -12.15
C MET A 722 -9.87 1.89 -12.79
N PRO A 723 -9.52 1.24 -13.93
CA PRO A 723 -8.33 1.60 -14.68
C PRO A 723 -8.36 3.08 -15.10
N ASP A 724 -7.22 3.74 -14.96
CA ASP A 724 -7.04 5.15 -15.36
C ASP A 724 -7.34 5.33 -16.85
N LEU A 725 -8.06 6.41 -17.18
CA LEU A 725 -8.34 6.81 -18.55
C LEU A 725 -7.27 7.78 -19.02
N HIS A 726 -6.51 7.37 -20.04
CA HIS A 726 -5.54 8.24 -20.70
C HIS A 726 -6.19 8.92 -21.89
N VAL A 727 -6.23 10.24 -21.87
CA VAL A 727 -6.65 11.07 -23.00
C VAL A 727 -5.42 11.40 -23.82
N ALA A 728 -5.29 10.76 -24.98
CA ALA A 728 -4.20 10.97 -25.91
C ALA A 728 -4.31 12.34 -26.61
N PHE A 729 -3.18 12.85 -27.10
CA PHE A 729 -3.15 14.14 -27.80
C PHE A 729 -4.12 14.18 -29.00
N GLN A 730 -4.14 13.11 -29.82
CA GLN A 730 -5.00 13.00 -31.00
C GLN A 730 -6.51 13.07 -30.71
N GLN A 731 -6.93 12.72 -29.49
CA GLN A 731 -8.34 12.77 -29.08
C GLN A 731 -8.83 14.21 -28.81
N THR A 732 -7.90 15.17 -28.76
CA THR A 732 -8.22 16.60 -28.61
C THR A 732 -8.46 17.31 -29.94
N PHE A 733 -8.21 16.63 -31.07
CA PHE A 733 -8.27 17.22 -32.40
C PHE A 733 -9.72 17.41 -32.82
N LEU A 734 -10.11 18.65 -33.10
CA LEU A 734 -11.40 18.97 -33.67
C LEU A 734 -11.23 19.51 -35.10
N PRO A 735 -12.21 19.26 -36.00
CA PRO A 735 -12.27 19.95 -37.28
C PRO A 735 -12.43 21.45 -37.04
N LEU A 736 -12.09 22.25 -38.06
CA LEU A 736 -12.26 23.70 -38.04
C LEU A 736 -13.69 24.06 -37.56
N PRO A 737 -13.86 24.78 -36.44
CA PRO A 737 -15.16 25.10 -35.89
C PRO A 737 -15.78 26.25 -36.70
N VAL A 738 -16.35 25.90 -37.84
CA VAL A 738 -17.13 26.79 -38.70
C VAL A 738 -18.57 26.30 -38.78
N PRO A 739 -19.54 27.21 -39.00
CA PRO A 739 -20.91 26.81 -39.28
C PRO A 739 -20.96 25.81 -40.43
N SER A 740 -21.87 24.84 -40.36
CA SER A 740 -22.04 23.82 -41.41
C SER A 740 -22.48 24.41 -42.76
N THR A 741 -22.88 25.68 -42.80
CA THR A 741 -23.23 26.43 -44.02
C THR A 741 -22.02 26.96 -44.79
N TRP A 742 -20.79 26.87 -44.26
CA TRP A 742 -19.61 27.39 -44.95
C TRP A 742 -19.12 26.44 -46.05
N SER A 743 -18.99 26.99 -47.26
CA SER A 743 -18.40 26.29 -48.42
C SER A 743 -16.96 25.83 -48.13
N ARG A 744 -16.51 24.79 -48.84
CA ARG A 744 -15.10 24.32 -48.77
C ARG A 744 -14.11 25.44 -49.13
N ALA A 745 -14.45 26.27 -50.12
CA ALA A 745 -13.64 27.43 -50.51
C ALA A 745 -13.44 28.42 -49.35
N SER A 746 -14.49 28.68 -48.57
CA SER A 746 -14.42 29.55 -47.38
C SER A 746 -13.50 28.98 -46.29
N ARG A 747 -13.47 27.65 -46.10
CA ARG A 747 -12.57 26.99 -45.14
C ARG A 747 -11.10 27.06 -45.58
N VAL A 748 -10.85 26.87 -46.87
CA VAL A 748 -9.50 27.02 -47.45
C VAL A 748 -9.02 28.48 -47.35
N ALA A 749 -9.90 29.46 -47.56
CA ALA A 749 -9.57 30.88 -47.40
C ALA A 749 -9.12 31.23 -45.96
N VAL A 750 -9.75 30.61 -44.93
CA VAL A 750 -9.28 30.76 -43.53
C VAL A 750 -7.91 30.13 -43.34
N PHE A 751 -7.68 28.95 -43.90
CA PHE A 751 -6.39 28.26 -43.80
C PHE A 751 -5.25 29.07 -44.41
N GLU A 752 -5.41 29.57 -45.64
CA GLU A 752 -4.35 30.35 -46.30
C GLU A 752 -4.12 31.68 -45.58
N ALA A 753 -5.17 32.35 -45.11
CA ALA A 753 -4.99 33.59 -44.34
C ALA A 753 -4.24 33.36 -43.02
N LEU A 754 -4.48 32.25 -42.32
CA LEU A 754 -3.70 31.88 -41.12
C LEU A 754 -2.27 31.48 -41.47
N TRP A 755 -2.06 30.84 -42.62
CA TRP A 755 -0.73 30.42 -43.08
C TRP A 755 0.15 31.63 -43.47
N GLU A 756 -0.39 32.60 -44.20
CA GLU A 756 0.28 33.86 -44.54
C GLU A 756 0.67 34.65 -43.28
N GLU A 757 -0.19 34.66 -42.25
CA GLU A 757 0.16 35.25 -40.95
C GLU A 757 1.30 34.51 -40.25
N ALA A 758 1.41 33.19 -40.43
CA ALA A 758 2.49 32.39 -39.85
C ALA A 758 3.84 32.59 -40.57
N GLU A 759 3.83 32.93 -41.86
CA GLU A 759 5.03 33.24 -42.66
C GLU A 759 5.51 34.69 -42.43
N SER A 760 4.64 35.59 -41.99
CA SER A 760 5.00 36.96 -41.60
C SER A 760 5.86 36.98 -40.31
N GLU A 761 6.89 37.84 -40.23
CA GLU A 761 7.84 37.92 -39.10
C GLU A 761 7.24 38.36 -37.73
N ALA A 762 5.91 38.47 -37.63
CA ALA A 762 5.23 38.67 -36.37
C ALA A 762 5.31 37.37 -35.55
N GLY A 763 6.27 37.28 -34.61
CA GLY A 763 6.67 36.08 -33.86
C GLY A 763 5.63 35.39 -32.95
N VAL A 764 4.36 35.37 -33.33
CA VAL A 764 3.25 34.68 -32.66
C VAL A 764 3.23 33.19 -33.03
N TRP A 765 3.50 32.85 -34.29
CA TRP A 765 3.50 31.46 -34.75
C TRP A 765 4.85 30.77 -34.56
N ALA A 766 4.83 29.45 -34.52
CA ALA A 766 5.99 28.58 -34.64
C ALA A 766 5.84 27.69 -35.87
N VAL A 767 6.86 27.71 -36.72
CA VAL A 767 6.92 26.90 -37.94
C VAL A 767 7.92 25.77 -37.74
N SER A 768 7.56 24.57 -38.18
CA SER A 768 8.40 23.37 -38.12
C SER A 768 8.28 22.55 -39.40
N LEU A 769 9.28 21.71 -39.67
CA LEU A 769 9.33 20.82 -40.82
C LEU A 769 9.56 19.39 -40.32
N PHE A 770 8.66 18.49 -40.67
CA PHE A 770 8.82 17.05 -40.42
C PHE A 770 8.95 16.30 -41.74
N CYS A 771 10.02 15.52 -41.89
CA CYS A 771 10.35 14.79 -43.12
C CYS A 771 10.36 13.29 -42.86
N CYS A 772 9.70 12.52 -43.71
CA CYS A 772 9.68 11.06 -43.61
C CYS A 772 9.56 10.39 -44.99
N GLN A 773 10.05 9.17 -45.13
CA GLN A 773 9.96 8.38 -46.36
C GLN A 773 8.65 7.59 -46.37
N LEU A 774 7.62 8.09 -47.07
CA LEU A 774 6.38 7.35 -47.30
C LEU A 774 6.07 7.19 -48.79
N GLY A 775 5.74 5.95 -49.18
CA GLY A 775 5.17 5.66 -50.51
C GLY A 775 3.78 6.27 -50.70
N GLU A 776 3.37 6.51 -51.95
CA GLU A 776 2.12 7.23 -52.27
C GLU A 776 0.88 6.51 -51.72
N ALA A 777 0.86 5.17 -51.82
CA ALA A 777 -0.22 4.34 -51.26
C ALA A 777 -0.34 4.49 -49.73
N HIS A 778 0.79 4.57 -49.02
CA HIS A 778 0.81 4.73 -47.57
C HIS A 778 0.37 6.13 -47.15
N LEU A 779 0.75 7.17 -47.91
CA LEU A 779 0.28 8.54 -47.68
C LEU A 779 -1.25 8.62 -47.83
N LYS A 780 -1.83 8.00 -48.87
CA LYS A 780 -3.29 7.93 -49.06
C LYS A 780 -3.98 7.19 -47.91
N ALA A 781 -3.44 6.06 -47.47
CA ALA A 781 -3.98 5.29 -46.34
C ALA A 781 -3.93 6.08 -45.03
N LEU A 782 -2.83 6.80 -44.79
CA LEU A 782 -2.63 7.66 -43.62
C LEU A 782 -3.63 8.82 -43.63
N LEU A 783 -3.80 9.49 -44.77
CA LEU A 783 -4.81 10.54 -44.95
C LEU A 783 -6.23 10.03 -44.66
N GLN A 784 -6.61 8.86 -45.21
CA GLN A 784 -7.93 8.27 -44.99
C GLN A 784 -8.18 7.87 -43.53
N THR A 785 -7.14 7.41 -42.82
CA THR A 785 -7.30 6.85 -41.47
C THR A 785 -7.26 7.93 -40.39
N HIS A 786 -6.36 8.91 -40.50
CA HIS A 786 -6.05 9.85 -39.42
C HIS A 786 -6.38 11.31 -39.73
N PHE A 787 -6.37 11.72 -41.01
CA PHE A 787 -6.51 13.12 -41.39
C PHE A 787 -7.84 13.46 -42.09
N LEU A 788 -8.61 12.47 -42.53
CA LEU A 788 -9.84 12.65 -43.30
C LEU A 788 -10.82 13.67 -42.67
N PRO A 789 -11.09 13.66 -41.34
CA PRO A 789 -12.01 14.63 -40.74
C PRO A 789 -11.52 16.09 -40.76
N PHE A 790 -10.22 16.29 -41.01
CA PHE A 790 -9.51 17.56 -40.86
C PHE A 790 -9.00 18.14 -42.20
N LEU A 791 -9.27 17.43 -43.30
CA LEU A 791 -8.81 17.77 -44.64
C LEU A 791 -9.67 18.88 -45.26
N LEU A 792 -9.03 19.90 -45.83
CA LEU A 792 -9.72 21.08 -46.38
C LEU A 792 -9.77 21.13 -47.92
N SER A 793 -8.89 20.41 -48.62
CA SER A 793 -8.77 20.44 -50.09
C SER A 793 -9.00 19.07 -50.73
N ASP A 794 -9.76 19.02 -51.83
CA ASP A 794 -9.87 17.82 -52.67
C ASP A 794 -8.64 17.68 -53.57
N SER A 795 -8.23 16.42 -53.75
CA SER A 795 -6.92 15.96 -54.21
C SER A 795 -6.49 16.36 -55.63
N SER A 796 -5.37 17.06 -55.74
CA SER A 796 -4.31 16.79 -56.72
C SER A 796 -2.97 16.72 -55.98
N LEU A 797 -2.06 15.81 -56.37
CA LEU A 797 -0.74 15.65 -55.73
C LEU A 797 0.19 16.84 -56.00
N GLU A 798 -0.15 17.71 -56.97
CA GLU A 798 0.67 18.83 -57.41
C GLU A 798 0.59 20.04 -56.47
N ASP A 799 -0.56 20.26 -55.80
CA ASP A 799 -0.79 21.44 -54.93
C ASP A 799 -0.64 21.17 -53.42
N GLY A 800 -0.38 19.91 -53.03
CA GLY A 800 -0.23 19.49 -51.63
C GLY A 800 -1.54 19.42 -50.83
N PHE A 801 -1.57 18.61 -49.78
CA PHE A 801 -2.74 18.46 -48.90
C PHE A 801 -2.71 19.50 -47.78
N ARG A 802 -3.86 20.13 -47.52
CA ARG A 802 -4.06 21.11 -46.46
C ARG A 802 -4.90 20.50 -45.34
N VAL A 803 -4.32 20.42 -44.15
CA VAL A 803 -4.96 19.86 -42.96
C VAL A 803 -4.92 20.89 -41.83
N LEU A 804 -6.05 21.09 -41.15
CA LEU A 804 -6.15 22.01 -40.03
C LEU A 804 -6.74 21.28 -38.82
N TRP A 805 -5.97 21.25 -37.73
CA TRP A 805 -6.47 20.83 -36.42
C TRP A 805 -6.82 22.04 -35.58
N PHE A 806 -8.05 22.08 -35.11
CA PHE A 806 -8.47 23.00 -34.08
C PHE A 806 -8.32 22.33 -32.72
N LEU A 807 -7.61 23.01 -31.82
CA LEU A 807 -7.33 22.57 -30.46
C LEU A 807 -7.94 23.58 -29.48
N PRO A 808 -9.04 23.21 -28.79
CA PRO A 808 -9.66 24.09 -27.82
C PRO A 808 -8.66 24.45 -26.68
N PRO A 809 -8.70 25.69 -26.16
CA PRO A 809 -9.75 26.68 -26.36
C PRO A 809 -9.60 27.57 -27.60
N ARG A 810 -8.39 27.83 -28.12
CA ARG A 810 -8.15 28.78 -29.23
C ARG A 810 -6.89 28.48 -30.08
N SER A 811 -6.34 27.27 -29.99
CA SER A 811 -5.08 26.92 -30.66
C SER A 811 -5.34 26.23 -32.01
N HIS A 812 -4.42 26.42 -32.95
CA HIS A 812 -4.52 25.92 -34.33
C HIS A 812 -3.20 25.27 -34.74
N VAL A 813 -3.31 24.11 -35.38
CA VAL A 813 -2.17 23.45 -36.03
C VAL A 813 -2.49 23.32 -37.51
N LEU A 814 -1.68 23.99 -38.34
CA LEU A 814 -1.77 23.98 -39.78
C LEU A 814 -0.72 23.04 -40.35
N LEU A 815 -1.12 22.22 -41.32
CA LEU A 815 -0.24 21.27 -42.00
C LEU A 815 -0.38 21.45 -43.53
N LYS A 816 0.74 21.70 -44.21
CA LYS A 816 0.87 21.57 -45.67
C LYS A 816 1.72 20.33 -45.96
N ILE A 817 1.10 19.30 -46.54
CA ILE A 817 1.73 18.02 -46.83
C ILE A 817 2.01 17.93 -48.33
N SER A 818 3.28 17.88 -48.71
CA SER A 818 3.71 17.71 -50.10
C SER A 818 4.64 16.51 -50.23
N ARG A 819 4.78 16.00 -51.45
CA ARG A 819 5.76 14.96 -51.78
C ARG A 819 6.80 15.56 -52.72
N GLU A 820 8.06 15.46 -52.32
CA GLU A 820 9.22 15.85 -53.14
C GLU A 820 10.09 14.61 -53.32
N ASP A 821 10.27 14.17 -54.56
CA ASP A 821 11.00 12.95 -54.95
C ASP A 821 10.59 11.69 -54.13
N ASP A 822 11.46 11.28 -53.20
CA ASP A 822 11.35 10.10 -52.33
C ASP A 822 10.93 10.43 -50.87
N ALA A 823 10.66 11.69 -50.56
CA ALA A 823 10.28 12.13 -49.21
C ALA A 823 8.92 12.82 -49.18
N THR A 824 8.17 12.57 -48.10
CA THR A 824 6.96 13.32 -47.76
C THR A 824 7.31 14.40 -46.73
N LEU A 825 6.99 15.65 -47.07
CA LEU A 825 7.25 16.83 -46.27
C LEU A 825 5.96 17.28 -45.59
N PHE A 826 6.01 17.37 -44.27
CA PHE A 826 4.96 17.94 -43.43
C PHE A 826 5.45 19.30 -42.95
N LYS A 827 5.06 20.36 -43.66
CA LYS A 827 5.27 21.74 -43.20
C LYS A 827 4.19 22.07 -42.19
N MET A 828 4.60 22.59 -41.04
CA MET A 828 3.74 22.74 -39.87
C MET A 828 3.80 24.17 -39.36
N ALA A 829 2.65 24.73 -39.01
CA ALA A 829 2.58 26.00 -38.29
C ALA A 829 1.60 25.88 -37.12
N THR A 830 2.01 26.35 -35.94
CA THR A 830 1.17 26.36 -34.72
C THR A 830 1.23 27.72 -34.04
N ASP A 831 0.11 28.16 -33.49
CA ASP A 831 0.01 29.38 -32.68
C ASP A 831 0.44 29.16 -31.21
N ASP A 832 0.61 27.89 -30.79
CA ASP A 832 1.20 27.51 -29.52
C ASP A 832 2.46 26.66 -29.71
N ARG A 833 3.61 27.23 -29.34
CA ARG A 833 4.93 26.59 -29.46
C ARG A 833 5.09 25.36 -28.56
N GLN A 834 4.33 25.29 -27.45
CA GLN A 834 4.44 24.19 -26.49
C GLN A 834 3.87 22.88 -27.03
N LEU A 835 3.11 22.93 -28.13
CA LEU A 835 2.50 21.76 -28.76
C LEU A 835 3.44 21.06 -29.76
N LEU A 836 4.49 21.71 -30.24
CA LEU A 836 5.41 21.14 -31.24
C LEU A 836 5.95 19.75 -30.87
N PRO A 837 6.40 19.47 -29.63
CA PRO A 837 6.88 18.14 -29.25
C PRO A 837 5.77 17.09 -29.38
N HIS A 838 4.57 17.37 -28.88
CA HIS A 838 3.44 16.44 -28.93
C HIS A 838 2.98 16.16 -30.36
N ILE A 839 3.03 17.18 -31.23
CA ILE A 839 2.70 16.98 -32.62
C ILE A 839 3.76 16.13 -33.33
N ASN A 840 5.05 16.37 -33.04
CA ASN A 840 6.13 15.58 -33.60
C ASN A 840 6.04 14.11 -33.17
N ASP A 841 5.74 13.85 -31.89
CA ASP A 841 5.54 12.50 -31.36
C ASP A 841 4.35 11.79 -32.04
N TYR A 842 3.24 12.50 -32.22
CA TYR A 842 2.07 11.99 -32.95
C TYR A 842 2.40 11.65 -34.40
N LEU A 843 3.09 12.54 -35.13
CA LEU A 843 3.48 12.28 -36.51
C LEU A 843 4.43 11.10 -36.62
N LEU A 844 5.39 10.95 -35.70
CA LEU A 844 6.27 9.78 -35.63
C LEU A 844 5.48 8.48 -35.42
N GLU A 845 4.49 8.48 -34.53
CA GLU A 845 3.65 7.30 -34.24
C GLU A 845 2.83 6.88 -35.47
N VAL A 846 2.14 7.84 -36.11
CA VAL A 846 1.26 7.57 -37.24
C VAL A 846 2.04 7.22 -38.52
N THR A 847 3.22 7.79 -38.72
CA THR A 847 4.08 7.48 -39.88
C THR A 847 4.84 6.16 -39.73
N SER A 848 5.21 5.76 -38.51
CA SER A 848 5.86 4.47 -38.23
C SER A 848 4.90 3.28 -38.27
N THR A 849 3.67 3.43 -37.78
CA THR A 849 2.62 2.38 -37.86
C THR A 849 2.21 2.07 -39.29
N ALA A 850 2.26 3.06 -40.20
CA ALA A 850 2.08 2.84 -41.63
C ALA A 850 3.21 1.99 -42.25
N ALA A 851 4.44 2.07 -41.75
CA ALA A 851 5.56 1.23 -42.18
C ALA A 851 5.46 -0.22 -41.67
N ILE A 852 4.91 -0.44 -40.46
CA ILE A 852 4.79 -1.77 -39.84
C ILE A 852 3.76 -2.67 -40.57
N ARG A 853 2.75 -2.11 -41.25
CA ARG A 853 1.80 -2.91 -42.05
C ARG A 853 2.44 -3.64 -43.25
N GLN A 854 3.69 -3.35 -43.60
CA GLN A 854 4.44 -4.12 -44.61
C GLN A 854 4.87 -5.53 -44.14
N LEU A 855 5.04 -5.77 -42.83
CA LEU A 855 5.50 -7.09 -42.34
C LEU A 855 4.37 -8.11 -42.11
N GLY A 856 3.10 -7.69 -42.27
CA GLY A 856 1.92 -8.52 -41.98
C GLY A 856 1.11 -8.97 -43.20
N SER A 857 1.56 -8.70 -44.43
CA SER A 857 0.80 -9.05 -45.64
C SER A 857 1.65 -9.50 -46.83
N GLU A 858 2.50 -10.52 -46.63
CA GLU A 858 2.85 -11.42 -47.72
C GLU A 858 2.01 -12.71 -47.60
N PRO A 859 1.13 -13.02 -48.58
CA PRO A 859 0.51 -14.33 -48.65
C PRO A 859 1.50 -15.31 -49.28
N GLU A 860 1.92 -16.32 -48.51
CA GLU A 860 2.61 -17.50 -49.04
C GLU A 860 1.72 -18.21 -50.08
N HIS A 861 1.99 -17.95 -51.36
CA HIS A 861 1.53 -18.77 -52.46
C HIS A 861 2.63 -18.83 -53.54
N ARG A 862 3.45 -19.89 -53.51
CA ARG A 862 3.38 -21.01 -54.48
C ARG A 862 4.62 -21.93 -54.43
N SER A 863 4.31 -23.22 -54.58
CA SER A 863 5.08 -24.36 -55.10
C SER A 863 6.35 -24.78 -54.38
#